data_AF-A0A1C4I209-F1
#
_entry.id   AF-A0A1C4I209-F1
#
_cell.length_a   1.000
_cell.length_b   1.000
_cell.length_c   1.000
_cell.angle_alpha   90.00
_cell.angle_beta   90.00
_cell.angle_gamma   90.00
#
_symmetry.space_group_name_H-M   'P 1'
#
loop_
_entity.id
_entity.type
_entity.pdbx_description
1 polymer ?
#
loop_
_entity_poly.entity_id
_entity_poly.type
_entity_poly.pdbx_seq_one_letter_code
_entity_poly.pdbx_strand_id
1 'polypeptide(L)'
;MGLRDDELGAWFAPGDAVPVQGETTWSFLHRVAVCYGLEAGELLAWGWWQWVNPVTQSRGRRPDGDVLLNVMAQAQVAAWAGVPVAHLARALPSWTAGPASLGERARADRGWARWRVGAQAWGPVSFGCRLCAARRSGRSQRVWRYGQRWNRVCSRHGRWLLDVDDGHDLEYLDVGGCQELAAAQARWPRVARRAVSTGAEPGAVFAVARAVVCGWWQQEAFWQREHVWGQRLERVTLDTSRRNEAAAQWPAAWWQLVARDAVVFPEVVAVAAALVDPALRLLVSDERPLVRRSRRHDRFMTALGDRLERGWLKEVEWPERPSALQTWMRGVARELRSPSRSASPHSGIWWVPAAHQPAEVGAGLRLLATTPPVAFRGHAGVAGWRAELYVPRRVGRGAGLKAVSEERFWEGLGHARRYVVRHGHLAVPHAGAPQDGFDLGRWLANLRAASAGLPPEFVRALAELDVWWNPPWPISWQRAWHRARAHALAHGLVSGDDNLAGMSRWLERWLRQQIAEYSRLAAEQQQLLAQLGLTAAEIDRFHACPARRRSVLHGLEAAHDYAARHGHLAVSQPTSHDGFALGKWLNQVRHRQRAATQPTRLGRRLTAPDTWWNPPWPLDWQRYYWAARHHLHGLPEGVVWWTGAPDEDQARQWLHAQQASWHLLQPGQQELVSGAARGGVARCRFSSGASAHERDT
;
A
#
# COMPACT_ATOMS: atom_id res chain seq x y z
N MET A 1 32.33 -8.64 4.60
CA MET A 1 32.02 -9.70 5.58
C MET A 1 32.79 -9.36 6.84
N GLY A 2 32.13 -9.22 7.98
CA GLY A 2 32.78 -8.98 9.27
C GLY A 2 32.40 -7.68 9.97
N LEU A 3 31.11 -7.43 10.19
CA LEU A 3 30.74 -6.69 11.41
C LEU A 3 30.85 -7.69 12.56
N ARG A 4 31.52 -7.32 13.65
CA ARG A 4 31.68 -8.17 14.83
C ARG A 4 30.30 -8.45 15.45
N ASP A 5 30.10 -9.62 16.05
CA ASP A 5 28.83 -10.00 16.69
C ASP A 5 28.35 -8.96 17.73
N ASP A 6 29.28 -8.20 18.32
CA ASP A 6 28.99 -7.12 19.27
C ASP A 6 28.39 -5.87 18.60
N GLU A 7 28.79 -5.54 17.37
CA GLU A 7 28.25 -4.41 16.59
C GLU A 7 26.90 -4.73 15.94
N LEU A 8 26.68 -6.02 15.64
CA LEU A 8 25.38 -6.59 15.36
C LEU A 8 24.47 -6.47 16.60
N GLY A 9 24.98 -6.74 17.79
CA GLY A 9 24.32 -6.50 19.09
C GLY A 9 23.69 -5.11 19.24
N ALA A 10 24.37 -4.06 18.77
CA ALA A 10 23.86 -2.68 18.81
C ALA A 10 22.71 -2.41 17.81
N TRP A 11 22.58 -3.17 16.72
CA TRP A 11 21.37 -3.16 15.86
C TRP A 11 20.18 -3.86 16.53
N PHE A 12 20.45 -4.82 17.41
CA PHE A 12 19.50 -5.71 18.08
C PHE A 12 18.93 -5.16 19.39
N ALA A 13 19.16 -3.90 19.73
CA ALA A 13 18.37 -3.27 20.78
C ALA A 13 16.87 -3.44 20.42
N PRO A 14 15.98 -3.82 21.35
CA PRO A 14 14.56 -4.08 21.07
C PRO A 14 13.80 -2.89 20.47
N GLY A 15 13.30 -2.93 19.24
CA GLY A 15 12.35 -1.93 18.70
C GLY A 15 11.04 -1.83 19.51
N ASP A 16 10.50 -0.64 19.78
CA ASP A 16 9.21 -0.52 20.50
C ASP A 16 7.97 -0.99 19.67
N ALA A 17 8.20 -1.68 18.55
CA ALA A 17 7.15 -2.25 17.72
C ALA A 17 6.54 -3.46 18.45
N VAL A 18 5.45 -3.21 19.18
CA VAL A 18 4.66 -4.27 19.81
C VAL A 18 3.65 -4.83 18.79
N PRO A 19 3.60 -6.16 18.54
CA PRO A 19 2.67 -6.75 17.59
C PRO A 19 1.21 -6.58 18.06
N VAL A 20 0.30 -6.48 17.09
CA VAL A 20 -1.15 -6.48 17.34
C VAL A 20 -1.70 -7.89 17.10
N GLN A 21 -2.70 -8.31 17.87
CA GLN A 21 -3.28 -9.64 17.71
C GLN A 21 -3.90 -9.83 16.32
N GLY A 22 -3.44 -10.85 15.60
CA GLY A 22 -3.87 -11.16 14.23
C GLY A 22 -3.16 -10.33 13.16
N GLU A 23 -2.17 -9.52 13.51
CA GLU A 23 -1.38 -8.73 12.57
C GLU A 23 -0.64 -9.64 11.58
N THR A 24 -0.51 -9.21 10.32
CA THR A 24 0.29 -9.94 9.33
C THR A 24 1.77 -9.75 9.62
N THR A 25 2.60 -10.74 9.31
CA THR A 25 4.07 -10.60 9.48
C THR A 25 4.58 -9.43 8.63
N TRP A 26 3.99 -9.21 7.45
CA TRP A 26 4.26 -8.07 6.59
C TRP A 26 3.94 -6.71 7.21
N SER A 27 2.78 -6.56 7.86
CA SER A 27 2.43 -5.35 8.64
C SER A 27 3.43 -5.10 9.75
N PHE A 28 3.79 -6.15 10.48
CA PHE A 28 4.73 -6.05 11.58
C PHE A 28 6.12 -5.57 11.10
N LEU A 29 6.64 -6.14 10.00
CA LEU A 29 7.90 -5.73 9.39
C LEU A 29 7.88 -4.25 8.95
N HIS A 30 6.75 -3.77 8.43
CA HIS A 30 6.58 -2.34 8.14
C HIS A 30 6.75 -1.47 9.38
N ARG A 31 6.12 -1.86 10.49
CA ARG A 31 6.20 -1.11 11.74
C ARG A 31 7.58 -1.17 12.40
N VAL A 32 8.26 -2.32 12.27
CA VAL A 32 9.67 -2.46 12.67
C VAL A 32 10.53 -1.52 11.84
N ALA A 33 10.41 -1.51 10.51
CA ALA A 33 11.19 -0.64 9.63
C ALA A 33 11.05 0.85 9.99
N VAL A 34 9.83 1.29 10.29
CA VAL A 34 9.56 2.68 10.71
C VAL A 34 10.29 3.04 12.02
N CYS A 35 10.49 2.10 12.95
CA CYS A 35 11.27 2.35 14.17
C CYS A 35 12.74 2.67 13.88
N TYR A 36 13.24 2.28 12.71
CA TYR A 36 14.59 2.59 12.22
C TYR A 36 14.62 3.78 11.24
N GLY A 37 13.47 4.41 10.93
CA GLY A 37 13.38 5.48 9.93
C GLY A 37 13.46 4.98 8.48
N LEU A 38 13.03 3.74 8.25
CA LEU A 38 13.13 3.03 6.98
C LEU A 38 11.76 2.60 6.46
N GLU A 39 11.69 2.38 5.15
CA GLU A 39 10.60 1.61 4.56
C GLU A 39 10.89 0.10 4.65
N ALA A 40 9.84 -0.73 4.69
CA ALA A 40 10.00 -2.18 4.71
C ALA A 40 10.73 -2.73 3.48
N GLY A 41 10.63 -2.05 2.34
CA GLY A 41 11.43 -2.37 1.15
C GLY A 41 12.92 -2.20 1.39
N GLU A 42 13.32 -1.10 2.04
CA GLU A 42 14.71 -0.79 2.38
C GLU A 42 15.26 -1.77 3.42
N LEU A 43 14.48 -2.08 4.47
CA LEU A 43 14.84 -3.08 5.49
C LEU A 43 15.14 -4.46 4.85
N LEU A 44 14.35 -4.84 3.85
CA LEU A 44 14.46 -6.14 3.19
C LEU A 44 15.47 -6.15 2.03
N ALA A 45 15.99 -5.00 1.62
CA ALA A 45 17.03 -4.87 0.59
C ALA A 45 18.45 -5.10 1.13
N TRP A 46 18.59 -5.32 2.45
CA TRP A 46 19.87 -5.47 3.13
C TRP A 46 20.58 -6.81 2.88
N GLY A 47 19.96 -7.76 2.16
CA GLY A 47 20.61 -9.01 1.77
C GLY A 47 20.72 -10.07 2.88
N TRP A 48 20.18 -9.82 4.09
CA TRP A 48 20.14 -10.81 5.18
C TRP A 48 19.41 -12.09 4.81
N TRP A 49 18.40 -11.98 3.93
CA TRP A 49 17.51 -13.09 3.59
C TRP A 49 17.60 -13.45 2.12
N GLN A 50 17.61 -14.76 1.88
CA GLN A 50 17.39 -15.32 0.56
C GLN A 50 15.89 -15.50 0.33
N TRP A 51 15.41 -15.06 -0.84
CA TRP A 51 14.00 -15.14 -1.19
C TRP A 51 13.75 -16.37 -2.06
N VAL A 52 12.86 -17.26 -1.61
CA VAL A 52 12.54 -18.50 -2.35
C VAL A 52 11.77 -18.22 -3.63
N ASN A 53 10.92 -17.19 -3.63
CA ASN A 53 10.22 -16.72 -4.81
C ASN A 53 10.54 -15.25 -5.06
N PRO A 54 10.69 -14.85 -6.34
CA PRO A 54 11.03 -13.48 -6.68
C PRO A 54 9.88 -12.57 -6.23
N VAL A 55 10.20 -11.64 -5.33
CA VAL A 55 9.35 -10.47 -5.09
C VAL A 55 9.66 -9.49 -6.22
N THR A 56 8.93 -9.56 -7.33
CA THR A 56 9.12 -8.59 -8.43
C THR A 56 8.83 -7.19 -7.91
N GLN A 57 9.83 -6.31 -7.98
CA GLN A 57 9.86 -4.99 -7.35
C GLN A 57 8.87 -3.96 -7.96
N SER A 58 8.01 -4.34 -8.93
CA SER A 58 7.13 -3.42 -9.65
C SER A 58 5.61 -3.73 -9.62
N ARG A 59 5.15 -4.80 -8.96
CA ARG A 59 3.73 -4.97 -8.54
C ARG A 59 3.64 -5.05 -7.03
N GLY A 60 4.02 -3.92 -6.41
CA GLY A 60 4.33 -3.73 -4.99
C GLY A 60 3.59 -4.66 -4.05
N ARG A 61 4.36 -5.33 -3.19
CA ARG A 61 3.92 -6.12 -2.03
C ARG A 61 2.55 -5.66 -1.53
N ARG A 62 1.51 -6.33 -2.02
CA ARG A 62 0.13 -5.95 -1.74
C ARG A 62 -0.11 -6.08 -0.24
N PRO A 63 -0.93 -5.22 0.38
CA PRO A 63 -1.09 -5.28 1.82
C PRO A 63 -1.94 -6.48 2.29
N ASP A 64 -2.55 -7.24 1.36
CA ASP A 64 -3.15 -8.55 1.59
C ASP A 64 -2.15 -9.73 1.52
N GLY A 65 -0.89 -9.44 1.18
CA GLY A 65 0.21 -10.38 1.19
C GLY A 65 0.90 -10.51 2.54
N ASP A 66 1.70 -11.56 2.67
CA ASP A 66 2.47 -11.85 3.86
C ASP A 66 3.86 -12.45 3.56
N VAL A 67 4.74 -12.38 4.56
CA VAL A 67 6.11 -12.89 4.50
C VAL A 67 6.27 -14.06 5.46
N LEU A 68 6.67 -15.21 4.93
CA LEU A 68 6.95 -16.42 5.68
C LEU A 68 8.45 -16.55 5.90
N LEU A 69 8.86 -16.76 7.16
CA LEU A 69 10.25 -16.70 7.61
C LEU A 69 10.70 -18.04 8.18
N ASN A 70 11.95 -18.44 7.90
CA ASN A 70 12.57 -19.56 8.62
C ASN A 70 12.98 -19.16 10.04
N VAL A 71 13.45 -20.12 10.84
CA VAL A 71 13.79 -19.90 12.25
C VAL A 71 14.84 -18.79 12.42
N MET A 72 15.87 -18.77 11.57
CA MET A 72 16.91 -17.74 11.61
C MET A 72 16.34 -16.33 11.32
N ALA A 73 15.54 -16.19 10.25
CA ALA A 73 14.92 -14.92 9.93
C ALA A 73 13.90 -14.47 10.99
N GLN A 74 13.18 -15.41 11.63
CA GLN A 74 12.29 -15.11 12.75
C GLN A 74 13.05 -14.57 13.97
N ALA A 75 14.17 -15.22 14.33
CA ALA A 75 15.02 -14.75 15.42
C ALA A 75 15.57 -13.35 15.14
N GLN A 76 15.97 -13.08 13.90
CA GLN A 76 16.43 -11.76 13.49
C GLN A 76 15.34 -10.68 13.61
N VAL A 77 14.11 -10.94 13.13
CA VAL A 77 12.98 -10.00 13.26
C VAL A 77 12.61 -9.80 14.73
N ALA A 78 12.61 -10.88 15.52
CA ALA A 78 12.40 -10.82 16.96
C ALA A 78 13.43 -9.93 17.64
N ALA A 79 14.70 -10.01 17.24
CA ALA A 79 15.76 -9.16 17.76
C ALA A 79 15.62 -7.68 17.30
N TRP A 80 15.30 -7.42 16.03
CA TRP A 80 15.03 -6.06 15.53
C TRP A 80 13.87 -5.38 16.28
N ALA A 81 12.82 -6.14 16.60
CA ALA A 81 11.71 -5.67 17.41
C ALA A 81 11.96 -5.82 18.93
N GLY A 82 13.01 -6.52 19.34
CA GLY A 82 13.16 -7.13 20.68
C GLY A 82 11.85 -7.53 21.36
N VAL A 83 11.04 -8.24 20.58
CA VAL A 83 9.86 -8.96 21.06
C VAL A 83 10.22 -10.43 20.99
N PRO A 84 10.08 -11.21 22.08
CA PRO A 84 10.40 -12.63 22.06
C PRO A 84 9.66 -13.37 20.94
N VAL A 85 10.35 -14.31 20.28
CA VAL A 85 9.78 -15.13 19.18
C VAL A 85 8.46 -15.78 19.61
N ALA A 86 8.36 -16.24 20.86
CA ALA A 86 7.13 -16.85 21.40
C ALA A 86 5.95 -15.86 21.49
N HIS A 87 6.21 -14.56 21.70
CA HIS A 87 5.17 -13.54 21.65
C HIS A 87 4.77 -13.26 20.20
N LEU A 88 5.72 -13.15 19.27
CA LEU A 88 5.43 -13.00 17.84
C LEU A 88 4.61 -14.18 17.30
N ALA A 89 4.96 -15.42 17.67
CA ALA A 89 4.24 -16.63 17.29
C ALA A 89 2.77 -16.64 17.77
N ARG A 90 2.47 -16.02 18.91
CA ARG A 90 1.09 -15.90 19.43
C ARG A 90 0.30 -14.76 18.77
N ALA A 91 0.98 -13.69 18.40
CA ALA A 91 0.33 -12.48 17.87
C ALA A 91 0.14 -12.52 16.35
N LEU A 92 1.11 -13.09 15.62
CA LEU A 92 1.19 -13.10 14.16
C LEU A 92 0.78 -14.48 13.59
N PRO A 93 -0.40 -14.63 12.97
CA PRO A 93 -0.93 -15.94 12.59
C PRO A 93 -0.09 -16.73 11.58
N SER A 94 0.64 -16.05 10.70
CA SER A 94 1.47 -16.69 9.67
C SER A 94 2.88 -17.06 10.17
N TRP A 95 3.26 -16.61 11.36
CA TRP A 95 4.63 -16.70 11.86
C TRP A 95 5.14 -18.15 11.92
N THR A 96 4.34 -19.05 12.47
CA THR A 96 4.71 -20.46 12.63
C THR A 96 4.61 -21.27 11.34
N ALA A 97 4.02 -20.72 10.28
CA ALA A 97 3.86 -21.42 9.00
C ALA A 97 5.12 -21.38 8.12
N GLY A 98 6.10 -20.52 8.46
CA GLY A 98 7.33 -20.37 7.71
C GLY A 98 8.16 -21.66 7.60
N PRO A 99 8.51 -22.33 8.72
CA PRO A 99 9.27 -23.57 8.69
C PRO A 99 8.65 -24.66 7.79
N ALA A 100 7.35 -24.92 7.91
CA ALA A 100 6.66 -25.90 7.07
C ALA A 100 6.65 -25.49 5.58
N SER A 101 6.56 -24.19 5.28
CA SER A 101 6.59 -23.70 3.90
C SER A 101 7.98 -23.83 3.26
N LEU A 102 9.05 -23.66 4.02
CA LEU A 102 10.41 -23.53 3.49
C LEU A 102 11.15 -24.87 3.35
N GLY A 103 10.58 -25.97 3.85
CA GLY A 103 11.14 -27.32 3.73
C GLY A 103 12.52 -27.42 4.38
N GLU A 104 13.49 -28.00 3.68
CA GLU A 104 14.89 -28.12 4.15
C GLU A 104 15.52 -26.78 4.57
N ARG A 105 15.08 -25.67 3.94
CA ARG A 105 15.58 -24.31 4.24
C ARG A 105 15.09 -23.76 5.59
N ALA A 106 14.16 -24.45 6.25
CA ALA A 106 13.62 -24.06 7.54
C ALA A 106 14.67 -24.02 8.65
N ARG A 107 15.67 -24.93 8.57
CA ARG A 107 16.75 -25.10 9.56
C ARG A 107 18.12 -24.62 9.06
N ALA A 108 18.17 -23.97 7.90
CA ALA A 108 19.43 -23.46 7.37
C ALA A 108 19.98 -22.32 8.27
N ASP A 109 21.30 -22.26 8.41
CA ASP A 109 22.03 -21.24 9.20
C ASP A 109 22.00 -19.83 8.58
N ARG A 110 21.18 -19.64 7.54
CA ARG A 110 20.96 -18.35 6.88
C ARG A 110 19.48 -17.99 6.85
N GLY A 111 19.17 -16.70 6.85
CA GLY A 111 17.80 -16.22 6.75
C GLY A 111 17.16 -16.59 5.41
N TRP A 112 15.97 -17.19 5.45
CA TRP A 112 15.14 -17.47 4.29
C TRP A 112 13.76 -16.86 4.45
N ALA A 113 13.27 -16.29 3.36
CA ALA A 113 11.94 -15.70 3.30
C ALA A 113 11.18 -16.17 2.04
N ARG A 114 9.86 -16.24 2.16
CA ARG A 114 8.94 -16.49 1.04
C ARG A 114 7.78 -15.53 1.11
N TRP A 115 7.47 -14.90 -0.02
CA TRP A 115 6.26 -14.10 -0.16
C TRP A 115 5.05 -15.00 -0.44
N ARG A 116 3.90 -14.70 0.16
CA ARG A 116 2.64 -15.42 -0.11
C ARG A 116 1.44 -14.48 -0.01
N VAL A 117 0.38 -14.73 -0.77
CA VAL A 117 -0.92 -14.11 -0.50
C VAL A 117 -1.58 -14.86 0.65
N GLY A 118 -1.66 -14.22 1.82
CA GLY A 118 -2.10 -14.88 3.04
C GLY A 118 -3.61 -15.11 3.12
N ALA A 119 -4.39 -14.41 2.29
CA ALA A 119 -5.84 -14.46 2.31
C ALA A 119 -6.42 -15.88 2.17
N GLN A 120 -5.76 -16.74 1.40
CA GLN A 120 -6.19 -18.12 1.15
C GLN A 120 -5.93 -19.06 2.34
N ALA A 121 -4.93 -18.77 3.18
CA ALA A 121 -4.53 -19.65 4.28
C ALA A 121 -5.05 -19.18 5.64
N TRP A 122 -5.15 -17.86 5.86
CA TRP A 122 -5.51 -17.28 7.16
C TRP A 122 -6.77 -16.40 7.12
N GLY A 123 -7.40 -16.27 5.95
CA GLY A 123 -8.60 -15.46 5.74
C GLY A 123 -8.30 -14.02 5.32
N PRO A 124 -9.34 -13.21 5.06
CA PRO A 124 -9.18 -11.89 4.46
C PRO A 124 -8.39 -10.93 5.36
N VAL A 125 -7.66 -10.02 4.74
CA VAL A 125 -6.87 -9.00 5.43
C VAL A 125 -7.67 -7.70 5.50
N SER A 126 -7.84 -7.14 6.70
CA SER A 126 -8.29 -5.75 6.88
C SER A 126 -7.20 -4.88 7.44
N PHE A 127 -7.47 -3.59 7.42
CA PHE A 127 -6.82 -2.67 8.34
C PHE A 127 -7.05 -3.07 9.80
N GLY A 128 -6.09 -2.73 10.65
CA GLY A 128 -6.19 -2.74 12.09
C GLY A 128 -6.48 -1.34 12.63
N CYS A 129 -7.00 -1.24 13.85
CA CYS A 129 -7.22 0.06 14.46
C CYS A 129 -5.88 0.74 14.81
N ARG A 130 -5.52 1.79 14.07
CA ARG A 130 -4.30 2.59 14.31
C ARG A 130 -4.19 3.11 15.75
N LEU A 131 -5.31 3.47 16.37
CA LEU A 131 -5.33 3.97 17.74
C LEU A 131 -5.03 2.86 18.77
N CYS A 132 -5.46 1.62 18.52
CA CYS A 132 -5.06 0.48 19.34
C CYS A 132 -3.56 0.18 19.19
N ALA A 133 -3.02 0.27 17.98
CA ALA A 133 -1.60 0.07 17.71
C ALA A 133 -0.73 1.18 18.34
N ALA A 134 -1.19 2.44 18.25
CA ALA A 134 -0.54 3.59 18.87
C ALA A 134 -0.46 3.45 20.39
N ARG A 135 -1.56 3.03 21.04
CA ARG A 135 -1.55 2.78 22.50
C ARG A 135 -0.55 1.72 22.94
N ARG A 136 -0.17 0.78 22.07
CA ARG A 136 0.79 -0.28 22.36
C ARG A 136 2.25 0.09 22.07
N SER A 137 2.47 0.94 21.07
CA SER A 137 3.81 1.20 20.51
C SER A 137 4.22 2.67 20.50
N GLY A 138 3.40 3.56 21.06
CA GLY A 138 3.63 5.01 21.06
C GLY A 138 3.51 5.69 19.69
N ARG A 139 3.31 4.93 18.60
CA ARG A 139 3.29 5.45 17.22
C ARG A 139 2.01 5.07 16.48
N SER A 140 1.34 6.06 15.88
CA SER A 140 0.18 5.84 15.02
C SER A 140 0.62 5.39 13.64
N GLN A 141 0.55 4.08 13.40
CA GLN A 141 0.96 3.47 12.13
C GLN A 141 -0.18 2.62 11.55
N ARG A 142 -0.20 2.46 10.21
CA ARG A 142 -1.08 1.49 9.55
C ARG A 142 -0.77 0.10 10.10
N VAL A 143 -1.82 -0.68 10.26
CA VAL A 143 -1.74 -2.09 10.63
C VAL A 143 -2.57 -2.86 9.64
N TRP A 144 -2.06 -3.99 9.16
CA TRP A 144 -2.83 -4.98 8.42
C TRP A 144 -2.93 -6.24 9.25
N ARG A 145 -4.14 -6.78 9.34
CA ARG A 145 -4.41 -7.96 10.16
C ARG A 145 -5.30 -8.93 9.41
N TYR A 146 -5.07 -10.21 9.65
CA TYR A 146 -6.09 -11.20 9.40
C TYR A 146 -7.28 -10.89 10.30
N GLY A 147 -8.42 -10.69 9.66
CA GLY A 147 -9.67 -10.48 10.36
C GLY A 147 -10.77 -11.07 9.50
N GLN A 148 -11.66 -11.81 10.13
CA GLN A 148 -12.86 -12.26 9.46
C GLN A 148 -13.88 -11.12 9.45
N ARG A 149 -14.86 -11.17 8.54
CA ARG A 149 -15.90 -10.12 8.44
C ARG A 149 -16.67 -9.91 9.75
N TRP A 150 -16.76 -10.93 10.60
CA TRP A 150 -17.36 -10.87 11.94
C TRP A 150 -16.46 -10.32 13.05
N ASN A 151 -15.21 -9.96 12.74
CA ASN A 151 -14.25 -9.39 13.69
C ASN A 151 -13.63 -8.09 13.14
N ARG A 152 -14.50 -7.21 12.62
CA ARG A 152 -14.12 -5.91 12.04
C ARG A 152 -14.41 -4.73 12.95
N VAL A 153 -15.22 -4.88 14.00
CA VAL A 153 -15.58 -3.78 14.89
C VAL A 153 -14.52 -3.59 15.97
N CYS A 154 -13.86 -2.44 15.96
CA CYS A 154 -13.07 -1.97 17.08
C CYS A 154 -13.98 -1.23 18.07
N SER A 155 -14.55 -1.96 19.04
CA SER A 155 -15.48 -1.40 20.03
C SER A 155 -14.87 -0.27 20.86
N ARG A 156 -13.56 -0.35 21.17
CA ARG A 156 -12.84 0.67 21.94
C ARG A 156 -12.78 2.04 21.26
N HIS A 157 -12.89 2.08 19.94
CA HIS A 157 -12.73 3.29 19.15
C HIS A 157 -13.90 3.58 18.21
N GLY A 158 -14.95 2.76 18.23
CA GLY A 158 -16.12 2.91 17.37
C GLY A 158 -15.80 2.83 15.88
N ARG A 159 -14.97 1.86 15.45
CA ARG A 159 -14.53 1.76 14.05
C ARG A 159 -14.86 0.41 13.43
N TRP A 160 -15.43 0.42 12.23
CA TRP A 160 -15.50 -0.76 11.37
C TRP A 160 -14.27 -0.79 10.46
N LEU A 161 -13.44 -1.80 10.58
CA LEU A 161 -12.19 -1.92 9.83
C LEU A 161 -12.46 -2.48 8.41
N LEU A 162 -12.02 -1.76 7.38
CA LEU A 162 -12.28 -2.13 5.98
C LEU A 162 -11.26 -3.15 5.46
N ASP A 163 -11.66 -3.91 4.43
CA ASP A 163 -10.77 -4.84 3.76
C ASP A 163 -9.65 -4.06 3.06
N VAL A 164 -8.46 -4.67 2.99
CA VAL A 164 -7.36 -4.06 2.25
C VAL A 164 -7.46 -4.45 0.78
N ASP A 165 -7.06 -3.54 -0.10
CA ASP A 165 -7.05 -3.72 -1.56
C ASP A 165 -8.43 -3.68 -2.25
N ASP A 166 -9.40 -3.04 -1.60
CA ASP A 166 -10.71 -2.70 -2.18
C ASP A 166 -10.65 -1.57 -3.22
N GLY A 167 -9.46 -1.06 -3.56
CA GLY A 167 -9.30 0.03 -4.54
C GLY A 167 -9.56 1.43 -3.98
N HIS A 168 -9.62 1.57 -2.64
CA HIS A 168 -9.64 2.85 -1.94
C HIS A 168 -8.69 2.85 -0.73
N ASP A 169 -8.28 4.04 -0.28
CA ASP A 169 -7.36 4.20 0.86
C ASP A 169 -8.06 4.37 2.23
N LEU A 170 -9.39 4.35 2.26
CA LEU A 170 -10.14 4.45 3.52
C LEU A 170 -9.93 3.20 4.37
N GLU A 171 -9.45 3.38 5.60
CA GLU A 171 -9.11 2.26 6.49
C GLU A 171 -10.26 1.76 7.35
N TYR A 172 -11.20 2.66 7.66
CA TYR A 172 -12.29 2.38 8.55
C TYR A 172 -13.52 3.25 8.25
N LEU A 173 -14.67 2.76 8.68
CA LEU A 173 -15.90 3.53 8.82
C LEU A 173 -16.09 3.90 10.29
N ASP A 174 -16.50 5.14 10.57
CA ASP A 174 -16.90 5.55 11.91
C ASP A 174 -18.29 4.96 12.21
N VAL A 175 -18.34 4.13 13.26
CA VAL A 175 -19.54 3.43 13.72
C VAL A 175 -19.76 3.66 15.21
N GLY A 176 -19.13 4.69 15.80
CA GLY A 176 -19.24 4.99 17.23
C GLY A 176 -20.69 5.24 17.68
N GLY A 177 -21.52 5.78 16.79
CA GLY A 177 -22.95 5.99 17.02
C GLY A 177 -23.86 4.78 16.78
N CYS A 178 -23.31 3.60 16.47
CA CYS A 178 -24.07 2.39 16.13
C CYS A 178 -23.73 1.24 17.10
N GLN A 179 -24.28 1.32 18.32
CA GLN A 179 -23.99 0.35 19.40
C GLN A 179 -24.39 -1.09 19.04
N GLU A 180 -25.37 -1.24 18.15
CA GLU A 180 -25.86 -2.53 17.68
C GLU A 180 -24.79 -3.34 16.92
N LEU A 181 -23.81 -2.68 16.27
CA LEU A 181 -22.69 -3.37 15.62
C LEU A 181 -21.77 -4.02 16.65
N ALA A 182 -21.47 -3.32 17.75
CA ALA A 182 -20.68 -3.86 18.85
C ALA A 182 -21.42 -5.00 19.55
N ALA A 183 -22.73 -4.87 19.75
CA ALA A 183 -23.58 -5.92 20.29
C ALA A 183 -23.62 -7.16 19.39
N ALA A 184 -23.74 -6.98 18.07
CA ALA A 184 -23.70 -8.06 17.09
C ALA A 184 -22.36 -8.80 17.13
N GLN A 185 -21.23 -8.08 17.18
CA GLN A 185 -19.91 -8.70 17.29
C GLN A 185 -19.77 -9.50 18.59
N ALA A 186 -20.30 -8.99 19.71
CA ALA A 186 -20.29 -9.69 20.99
C ALA A 186 -21.19 -10.94 21.02
N ARG A 187 -22.24 -10.99 20.21
CA ARG A 187 -23.13 -12.15 20.07
C ARG A 187 -22.51 -13.27 19.22
N TRP A 188 -21.70 -12.92 18.22
CA TRP A 188 -21.15 -13.88 17.26
C TRP A 188 -20.48 -15.13 17.89
N PRO A 189 -19.64 -15.05 18.94
CA PRO A 189 -19.04 -16.23 19.56
C PRO A 189 -20.06 -17.27 20.07
N ARG A 190 -21.25 -16.83 20.52
CA ARG A 190 -22.32 -17.75 20.93
C ARG A 190 -22.93 -18.47 19.73
N VAL A 191 -23.16 -17.74 18.63
CA VAL A 191 -23.66 -18.31 17.36
C VAL A 191 -22.66 -19.30 16.78
N ALA A 192 -21.37 -18.96 16.76
CA ALA A 192 -20.30 -19.83 16.28
C ALA A 192 -20.22 -21.14 17.09
N ARG A 193 -20.32 -21.08 18.43
CA ARG A 193 -20.36 -22.30 19.27
C ARG A 193 -21.59 -23.17 18.97
N ARG A 194 -22.75 -22.55 18.76
CA ARG A 194 -23.97 -23.27 18.37
C ARG A 194 -23.81 -23.93 16.99
N ALA A 195 -23.24 -23.23 16.02
CA ALA A 195 -22.91 -23.79 14.70
C ALA A 195 -22.05 -25.06 14.84
N VAL A 196 -20.95 -24.99 15.59
CA VAL A 196 -20.06 -26.13 15.84
C VAL A 196 -20.81 -27.28 16.51
N SER A 197 -21.65 -27.00 17.51
CA SER A 197 -22.47 -28.04 18.18
C SER A 197 -23.46 -28.74 17.25
N THR A 198 -23.83 -28.11 16.14
CA THR A 198 -24.69 -28.66 15.10
C THR A 198 -23.92 -29.25 13.90
N GLY A 199 -22.59 -29.38 14.00
CA GLY A 199 -21.73 -29.91 12.94
C GLY A 199 -21.47 -28.94 11.78
N ALA A 200 -21.75 -27.64 11.96
CA ALA A 200 -21.57 -26.61 10.94
C ALA A 200 -20.30 -25.80 11.18
N GLU A 201 -19.58 -25.47 10.11
CA GLU A 201 -18.44 -24.55 10.16
C GLU A 201 -18.94 -23.10 10.31
N PRO A 202 -18.49 -22.33 11.33
CA PRO A 202 -18.99 -20.98 11.60
C PRO A 202 -18.88 -20.01 10.42
N GLY A 203 -17.80 -20.07 9.64
CA GLY A 203 -17.60 -19.26 8.44
C GLY A 203 -18.62 -19.55 7.35
N ALA A 204 -18.96 -20.82 7.12
CA ALA A 204 -19.98 -21.24 6.16
C ALA A 204 -21.38 -20.75 6.59
N VAL A 205 -21.70 -20.84 7.89
CA VAL A 205 -22.94 -20.25 8.44
C VAL A 205 -22.98 -18.74 8.21
N PHE A 206 -21.88 -18.05 8.50
CA PHE A 206 -21.77 -16.60 8.24
C PHE A 206 -21.95 -16.28 6.76
N ALA A 207 -21.35 -17.07 5.87
CA ALA A 207 -21.42 -16.87 4.43
C ALA A 207 -22.85 -16.99 3.90
N VAL A 208 -23.62 -17.99 4.33
CA VAL A 208 -25.04 -18.13 3.98
C VAL A 208 -25.84 -16.94 4.52
N ALA A 209 -25.68 -16.59 5.79
CA ALA A 209 -26.40 -15.46 6.38
C ALA A 209 -26.08 -14.14 5.68
N ARG A 210 -24.80 -13.90 5.34
CA ARG A 210 -24.36 -12.74 4.56
C ARG A 210 -24.98 -12.75 3.16
N ALA A 211 -25.03 -13.90 2.49
CA ALA A 211 -25.66 -14.04 1.17
C ALA A 211 -27.16 -13.71 1.20
N VAL A 212 -27.87 -14.16 2.24
CA VAL A 212 -29.30 -13.83 2.44
C VAL A 212 -29.48 -12.33 2.59
N VAL A 213 -28.79 -11.71 3.55
CA VAL A 213 -28.99 -10.29 3.86
C VAL A 213 -28.47 -9.37 2.76
N CYS A 214 -27.35 -9.70 2.10
CA CYS A 214 -26.91 -8.95 0.93
C CYS A 214 -27.85 -9.15 -0.26
N GLY A 215 -28.52 -10.31 -0.37
CA GLY A 215 -29.58 -10.53 -1.35
C GLY A 215 -30.78 -9.60 -1.10
N TRP A 216 -31.15 -9.37 0.15
CA TRP A 216 -32.18 -8.38 0.52
C TRP A 216 -31.73 -6.94 0.23
N TRP A 217 -30.47 -6.60 0.51
CA TRP A 217 -29.89 -5.29 0.21
C TRP A 217 -30.01 -4.89 -1.26
N GLN A 218 -30.02 -5.84 -2.20
CA GLN A 218 -30.15 -5.56 -3.64
C GLN A 218 -31.60 -5.43 -4.12
N GLN A 219 -32.60 -5.63 -3.24
CA GLN A 219 -34.01 -5.64 -3.62
C GLN A 219 -34.68 -4.31 -3.30
N GLU A 220 -35.22 -3.65 -4.33
CA GLU A 220 -35.98 -2.40 -4.17
C GLU A 220 -37.17 -2.57 -3.22
N ALA A 221 -37.92 -3.68 -3.37
CA ALA A 221 -39.06 -3.99 -2.50
C ALA A 221 -38.66 -4.10 -1.02
N PHE A 222 -37.41 -4.50 -0.71
CA PHE A 222 -36.93 -4.56 0.67
C PHE A 222 -36.68 -3.15 1.21
N TRP A 223 -36.01 -2.29 0.44
CA TRP A 223 -35.77 -0.88 0.80
C TRP A 223 -37.04 -0.04 0.98
N GLN A 224 -38.15 -0.42 0.34
CA GLN A 224 -39.45 0.24 0.54
C GLN A 224 -40.01 0.03 1.96
N ARG A 225 -39.65 -1.08 2.62
CA ARG A 225 -40.12 -1.45 3.96
C ARG A 225 -39.05 -1.26 5.04
N GLU A 226 -37.77 -1.33 4.66
CA GLU A 226 -36.63 -1.26 5.56
C GLU A 226 -36.20 0.18 5.84
N HIS A 227 -36.30 0.61 7.10
CA HIS A 227 -35.94 1.97 7.52
C HIS A 227 -34.65 2.02 8.35
N VAL A 228 -34.26 0.92 9.00
CA VAL A 228 -33.10 0.89 9.90
C VAL A 228 -31.80 0.99 9.10
N TRP A 229 -31.72 0.32 7.95
CA TRP A 229 -30.52 0.37 7.10
C TRP A 229 -30.26 1.75 6.53
N GLY A 230 -31.30 2.49 6.15
CA GLY A 230 -31.17 3.86 5.65
C GLY A 230 -30.58 4.79 6.70
N GLN A 231 -31.16 4.79 7.91
CA GLN A 231 -30.68 5.61 9.04
C GLN A 231 -29.24 5.27 9.44
N ARG A 232 -28.91 3.97 9.49
CA ARG A 232 -27.57 3.50 9.82
C ARG A 232 -26.56 3.88 8.74
N LEU A 233 -26.92 3.74 7.46
CA LEU A 233 -26.07 4.13 6.34
C LEU A 233 -25.78 5.64 6.38
N GLU A 234 -26.81 6.46 6.55
CA GLU A 234 -26.68 7.92 6.64
C GLU A 234 -25.75 8.33 7.79
N ARG A 235 -25.94 7.75 8.98
CA ARG A 235 -25.10 8.02 10.15
C ARG A 235 -23.64 7.66 9.89
N VAL A 236 -23.38 6.44 9.39
CA VAL A 236 -22.02 5.97 9.10
C VAL A 236 -21.35 6.85 8.04
N THR A 237 -22.07 7.21 6.97
CA THR A 237 -21.57 8.10 5.92
C THR A 237 -21.22 9.48 6.49
N LEU A 238 -22.11 10.08 7.29
CA LEU A 238 -21.93 11.41 7.85
C LEU A 238 -20.76 11.46 8.85
N ASP A 239 -20.71 10.52 9.79
CA ASP A 239 -19.64 10.48 10.80
C ASP A 239 -18.28 10.17 10.19
N THR A 240 -18.24 9.29 9.18
CA THR A 240 -16.99 8.98 8.45
C THR A 240 -16.53 10.17 7.62
N SER A 241 -17.44 10.85 6.91
CA SER A 241 -17.13 12.01 6.06
C SER A 241 -16.60 13.20 6.87
N ARG A 242 -17.11 13.41 8.09
CA ARG A 242 -16.60 14.46 9.01
C ARG A 242 -15.12 14.30 9.35
N ARG A 243 -14.60 13.06 9.33
CA ARG A 243 -13.20 12.75 9.69
C ARG A 243 -12.33 12.46 8.47
N ASN A 244 -12.89 12.41 7.27
CA ASN A 244 -12.18 12.08 6.05
C ASN A 244 -12.73 12.85 4.84
N GLU A 245 -11.95 13.84 4.39
CA GLU A 245 -12.31 14.73 3.29
C GLU A 245 -12.45 14.01 1.94
N ALA A 246 -11.63 12.98 1.68
CA ALA A 246 -11.71 12.21 0.45
C ALA A 246 -13.00 11.38 0.39
N ALA A 247 -13.43 10.81 1.51
CA ALA A 247 -14.68 10.07 1.61
C ALA A 247 -15.92 10.98 1.50
N ALA A 248 -15.81 12.24 1.93
CA ALA A 248 -16.89 13.22 1.84
C ALA A 248 -17.32 13.52 0.38
N GLN A 249 -16.43 13.28 -0.58
CA GLN A 249 -16.68 13.51 -2.01
C GLN A 249 -17.21 12.27 -2.74
N TRP A 250 -17.42 11.15 -2.02
CA TRP A 250 -17.84 9.91 -2.66
C TRP A 250 -19.29 9.94 -3.13
N PRO A 251 -19.59 9.40 -4.34
CA PRO A 251 -20.97 9.21 -4.79
C PRO A 251 -21.76 8.28 -3.86
N ALA A 252 -23.08 8.45 -3.81
CA ALA A 252 -23.96 7.58 -2.99
C ALA A 252 -23.79 6.08 -3.31
N ALA A 253 -23.57 5.72 -4.58
CA ALA A 253 -23.34 4.33 -4.99
C ALA A 253 -22.06 3.72 -4.38
N TRP A 254 -21.02 4.52 -4.11
CA TRP A 254 -19.83 4.07 -3.40
C TRP A 254 -20.15 3.77 -1.94
N TRP A 255 -20.87 4.67 -1.27
CA TRP A 255 -21.31 4.47 0.12
C TRP A 255 -22.18 3.23 0.29
N GLN A 256 -23.13 3.02 -0.62
CA GLN A 256 -23.98 1.83 -0.62
C GLN A 256 -23.20 0.51 -0.77
N LEU A 257 -22.01 0.54 -1.38
CA LEU A 257 -21.18 -0.65 -1.53
C LEU A 257 -20.20 -0.82 -0.36
N VAL A 258 -19.44 0.23 -0.04
CA VAL A 258 -18.37 0.20 0.97
C VAL A 258 -18.95 0.04 2.38
N ALA A 259 -20.06 0.72 2.70
CA ALA A 259 -20.68 0.65 4.01
C ALA A 259 -21.62 -0.55 4.19
N ARG A 260 -21.99 -1.27 3.11
CA ARG A 260 -22.98 -2.36 3.13
C ARG A 260 -22.73 -3.32 4.27
N ASP A 261 -21.53 -3.93 4.30
CA ASP A 261 -21.23 -5.01 5.23
C ASP A 261 -21.22 -4.52 6.69
N ALA A 262 -20.89 -3.25 6.95
CA ALA A 262 -21.01 -2.66 8.27
C ALA A 262 -22.48 -2.39 8.64
N VAL A 263 -23.25 -1.85 7.70
CA VAL A 263 -24.67 -1.53 7.88
C VAL A 263 -25.47 -2.80 8.15
N VAL A 264 -25.29 -3.86 7.38
CA VAL A 264 -26.11 -5.08 7.53
C VAL A 264 -25.59 -6.07 8.57
N PHE A 265 -24.45 -5.79 9.21
CA PHE A 265 -23.79 -6.74 10.11
C PHE A 265 -24.68 -7.26 11.26
N PRO A 266 -25.47 -6.42 11.96
CA PRO A 266 -26.38 -6.90 12.99
C PRO A 266 -27.38 -7.93 12.48
N GLU A 267 -27.97 -7.68 11.31
CA GLU A 267 -28.93 -8.58 10.67
C GLU A 267 -28.25 -9.87 10.19
N VAL A 268 -27.01 -9.82 9.69
CA VAL A 268 -26.24 -11.02 9.33
C VAL A 268 -26.03 -11.93 10.54
N VAL A 269 -25.66 -11.38 11.69
CA VAL A 269 -25.49 -12.17 12.93
C VAL A 269 -26.82 -12.73 13.42
N ALA A 270 -27.90 -11.96 13.33
CA ALA A 270 -29.24 -12.41 13.73
C ALA A 270 -29.78 -13.52 12.82
N VAL A 271 -29.62 -13.40 11.49
CA VAL A 271 -29.95 -14.45 10.52
C VAL A 271 -29.10 -15.68 10.78
N ALA A 272 -27.78 -15.54 10.98
CA ALA A 272 -26.93 -16.68 11.31
C ALA A 272 -27.40 -17.41 12.58
N ALA A 273 -27.76 -16.68 13.64
CA ALA A 273 -28.31 -17.24 14.87
C ALA A 273 -29.62 -17.99 14.65
N ALA A 274 -30.47 -17.47 13.75
CA ALA A 274 -31.75 -18.06 13.39
C ALA A 274 -31.57 -19.35 12.56
N LEU A 275 -30.66 -19.36 11.58
CA LEU A 275 -30.42 -20.51 10.70
C LEU A 275 -29.84 -21.73 11.44
N VAL A 276 -29.01 -21.50 12.47
CA VAL A 276 -28.45 -22.59 13.29
C VAL A 276 -29.42 -23.10 14.37
N ASP A 277 -30.58 -22.48 14.52
CA ASP A 277 -31.57 -22.88 15.52
C ASP A 277 -32.35 -24.12 15.07
N PRO A 278 -32.24 -25.26 15.77
CA PRO A 278 -32.97 -26.48 15.42
C PRO A 278 -34.49 -26.26 15.37
N ALA A 279 -35.04 -25.44 16.26
CA ALA A 279 -36.49 -25.17 16.29
C ALA A 279 -36.96 -24.50 14.98
N LEU A 280 -36.17 -23.57 14.45
CA LEU A 280 -36.48 -22.88 13.20
C LEU A 280 -36.27 -23.81 11.98
N ARG A 281 -35.27 -24.70 12.04
CA ARG A 281 -35.05 -25.72 11.00
C ARG A 281 -36.24 -26.67 10.85
N LEU A 282 -36.91 -27.04 11.96
CA LEU A 282 -38.10 -27.90 11.94
C LEU A 282 -39.30 -27.24 11.23
N LEU A 283 -39.42 -25.90 11.27
CA LEU A 283 -40.48 -25.19 10.56
C LEU A 283 -40.35 -25.29 9.03
N VAL A 284 -39.16 -25.62 8.51
CA VAL A 284 -38.93 -25.87 7.09
C VAL A 284 -39.56 -27.21 6.65
N SER A 285 -39.74 -28.17 7.58
CA SER A 285 -40.09 -29.55 7.26
C SER A 285 -41.44 -30.06 7.76
N ASP A 286 -42.10 -29.36 8.69
CA ASP A 286 -43.27 -29.84 9.48
C ASP A 286 -44.13 -30.92 8.77
N GLU A 287 -44.07 -32.15 9.32
CA GLU A 287 -44.54 -33.42 8.77
C GLU A 287 -46.08 -33.58 8.84
N ARG A 288 -46.82 -32.65 8.24
CA ARG A 288 -48.25 -32.89 7.98
C ARG A 288 -48.45 -33.16 6.48
N PRO A 289 -48.86 -34.39 6.08
CA PRO A 289 -48.96 -34.81 4.67
C PRO A 289 -49.90 -33.97 3.80
N LEU A 290 -50.76 -33.14 4.40
CA LEU A 290 -51.82 -32.40 3.70
C LEU A 290 -51.56 -30.88 3.60
N VAL A 291 -50.40 -30.37 4.04
CA VAL A 291 -50.13 -28.92 4.05
C VAL A 291 -49.41 -28.48 2.76
N ARG A 292 -50.07 -27.61 1.98
CA ARG A 292 -49.51 -26.98 0.76
C ARG A 292 -48.17 -26.30 1.05
N ARG A 293 -47.22 -26.39 0.10
CA ARG A 293 -45.85 -25.81 0.19
C ARG A 293 -45.82 -24.34 0.65
N SER A 294 -46.80 -23.51 0.27
CA SER A 294 -46.86 -22.10 0.68
C SER A 294 -47.03 -21.91 2.19
N ARG A 295 -47.84 -22.73 2.89
CA ARG A 295 -48.04 -22.60 4.34
C ARG A 295 -46.78 -22.87 5.18
N ARG A 296 -45.84 -23.68 4.67
CA ARG A 296 -44.57 -23.99 5.35
C ARG A 296 -43.59 -22.83 5.26
N HIS A 297 -43.47 -22.28 4.05
CA HIS A 297 -42.71 -21.06 3.79
C HIS A 297 -43.21 -19.92 4.70
N ASP A 298 -44.52 -19.71 4.76
CA ASP A 298 -45.10 -18.61 5.56
C ASP A 298 -44.80 -18.73 7.06
N ARG A 299 -44.86 -19.94 7.65
CA ARG A 299 -44.53 -20.16 9.07
C ARG A 299 -43.07 -19.87 9.37
N PHE A 300 -42.16 -20.38 8.55
CA PHE A 300 -40.74 -20.10 8.70
C PHE A 300 -40.43 -18.61 8.55
N MET A 301 -40.98 -17.97 7.51
CA MET A 301 -40.77 -16.55 7.25
C MET A 301 -41.37 -15.65 8.34
N THR A 302 -42.50 -16.04 8.92
CA THR A 302 -43.09 -15.34 10.07
C THR A 302 -42.17 -15.44 11.28
N ALA A 303 -41.73 -16.65 11.65
CA ALA A 303 -40.84 -16.83 12.80
C ALA A 303 -39.45 -16.16 12.61
N LEU A 304 -38.91 -16.15 11.38
CA LEU A 304 -37.70 -15.41 11.06
C LEU A 304 -37.94 -13.88 11.11
N GLY A 305 -39.06 -13.42 10.57
CA GLY A 305 -39.48 -12.02 10.61
C GLY A 305 -39.62 -11.51 12.03
N ASP A 306 -40.29 -12.25 12.92
CA ASP A 306 -40.46 -11.89 14.33
C ASP A 306 -39.12 -11.74 15.05
N ARG A 307 -38.16 -12.65 14.78
CA ARG A 307 -36.80 -12.59 15.36
C ARG A 307 -35.96 -11.42 14.84
N LEU A 308 -36.24 -10.96 13.63
CA LEU A 308 -35.56 -9.83 13.01
C LEU A 308 -36.32 -8.51 13.20
N GLU A 309 -37.44 -8.52 13.93
CA GLU A 309 -38.36 -7.39 14.08
C GLU A 309 -38.86 -6.84 12.72
N ARG A 310 -39.10 -7.76 11.78
CA ARG A 310 -39.52 -7.51 10.39
C ARG A 310 -40.69 -8.42 10.04
N GLY A 311 -41.84 -8.21 10.67
CA GLY A 311 -43.06 -9.01 10.42
C GLY A 311 -43.55 -9.00 8.97
N TRP A 312 -43.13 -7.98 8.19
CA TRP A 312 -43.40 -7.84 6.75
C TRP A 312 -42.50 -8.71 5.85
N LEU A 313 -41.50 -9.43 6.40
CA LEU A 313 -40.51 -10.17 5.61
C LEU A 313 -41.12 -11.20 4.65
N LYS A 314 -42.24 -11.83 5.05
CA LYS A 314 -43.00 -12.78 4.23
C LYS A 314 -43.58 -12.18 2.94
N GLU A 315 -43.79 -10.85 2.91
CA GLU A 315 -44.36 -10.14 1.76
C GLU A 315 -43.31 -9.89 0.66
N VAL A 316 -42.03 -9.87 1.02
CA VAL A 316 -40.91 -9.54 0.12
C VAL A 316 -40.17 -10.80 -0.33
N GLU A 317 -40.04 -11.80 0.55
CA GLU A 317 -39.34 -13.05 0.25
C GLU A 317 -40.32 -14.12 -0.25
N TRP A 318 -40.61 -14.12 -1.55
CA TRP A 318 -41.51 -15.10 -2.17
C TRP A 318 -40.86 -16.47 -2.41
N PRO A 319 -41.61 -17.58 -2.26
CA PRO A 319 -41.09 -18.94 -2.45
C PRO A 319 -40.67 -19.25 -3.90
N GLU A 320 -41.23 -18.53 -4.88
CA GLU A 320 -40.97 -18.69 -6.30
C GLU A 320 -39.69 -17.98 -6.76
N ARG A 321 -39.21 -17.01 -5.99
CA ARG A 321 -38.02 -16.23 -6.32
C ARG A 321 -36.76 -16.96 -5.86
N PRO A 322 -35.76 -17.20 -6.74
CA PRO A 322 -34.51 -17.82 -6.31
C PRO A 322 -33.70 -16.87 -5.42
N SER A 323 -33.42 -17.29 -4.18
CA SER A 323 -32.57 -16.58 -3.23
C SER A 323 -31.66 -17.53 -2.46
N ALA A 324 -30.68 -16.98 -1.74
CA ALA A 324 -29.82 -17.74 -0.83
C ALA A 324 -30.64 -18.45 0.25
N LEU A 325 -31.67 -17.79 0.80
CA LEU A 325 -32.53 -18.33 1.84
C LEU A 325 -33.36 -19.49 1.31
N GLN A 326 -33.96 -19.32 0.12
CA GLN A 326 -34.72 -20.38 -0.54
C GLN A 326 -33.85 -21.59 -0.87
N THR A 327 -32.61 -21.37 -1.30
CA THR A 327 -31.66 -22.45 -1.57
C THR A 327 -31.28 -23.21 -0.30
N TRP A 328 -31.03 -22.49 0.79
CA TRP A 328 -30.80 -23.09 2.10
C TRP A 328 -32.01 -23.90 2.59
N MET A 329 -33.23 -23.33 2.53
CA MET A 329 -34.48 -24.02 2.92
C MET A 329 -34.70 -25.30 2.11
N ARG A 330 -34.48 -25.26 0.78
CA ARG A 330 -34.55 -26.46 -0.07
C ARG A 330 -33.50 -27.49 0.32
N GLY A 331 -32.30 -27.06 0.71
CA GLY A 331 -31.25 -27.93 1.22
C GLY A 331 -31.66 -28.63 2.52
N VAL A 332 -32.18 -27.87 3.50
CA VAL A 332 -32.65 -28.41 4.78
C VAL A 332 -33.75 -29.44 4.56
N ALA A 333 -34.70 -29.12 3.69
CA ALA A 333 -35.78 -30.05 3.34
C ALA A 333 -35.27 -31.33 2.65
N ARG A 334 -34.15 -31.28 1.90
CA ARG A 334 -33.51 -32.46 1.30
C ARG A 334 -32.81 -33.31 2.35
N GLU A 335 -32.01 -32.70 3.22
CA GLU A 335 -31.29 -33.42 4.29
C GLU A 335 -32.26 -34.14 5.23
N LEU A 336 -33.37 -33.49 5.60
CA LEU A 336 -34.38 -34.09 6.48
C LEU A 336 -35.14 -35.25 5.81
N ARG A 337 -35.34 -35.22 4.48
CA ARG A 337 -35.96 -36.33 3.73
C ARG A 337 -35.01 -37.50 3.46
N SER A 338 -33.70 -37.26 3.43
CA SER A 338 -32.70 -38.27 3.07
C SER A 338 -31.38 -38.02 3.81
N PRO A 339 -31.29 -38.43 5.08
CA PRO A 339 -30.10 -38.20 5.92
C PRO A 339 -28.84 -38.91 5.42
N SER A 340 -28.99 -39.94 4.60
CA SER A 340 -27.95 -40.91 4.20
C SER A 340 -27.14 -40.53 2.95
N ARG A 341 -27.46 -39.43 2.25
CA ARG A 341 -26.62 -38.93 1.14
C ARG A 341 -25.56 -37.98 1.68
N SER A 342 -24.31 -38.45 1.74
CA SER A 342 -23.14 -37.59 1.91
C SER A 342 -23.21 -36.42 0.92
N ALA A 343 -23.40 -35.21 1.46
CA ALA A 343 -23.40 -34.01 0.64
C ALA A 343 -21.98 -33.74 0.16
N SER A 344 -21.81 -33.54 -1.15
CA SER A 344 -20.57 -33.01 -1.71
C SER A 344 -20.26 -31.66 -1.03
N PRO A 345 -18.99 -31.26 -0.88
CA PRO A 345 -18.60 -29.95 -0.35
C PRO A 345 -19.30 -28.77 -1.05
N HIS A 346 -19.78 -28.97 -2.28
CA HIS A 346 -20.47 -27.98 -3.10
C HIS A 346 -22.01 -28.15 -3.14
N SER A 347 -22.60 -28.97 -2.25
CA SER A 347 -24.04 -29.26 -2.27
C SER A 347 -24.75 -29.34 -0.91
N GLY A 348 -24.02 -29.14 0.19
CA GLY A 348 -24.56 -29.08 1.56
C GLY A 348 -25.34 -27.79 1.85
N ILE A 349 -26.13 -27.79 2.94
CA ILE A 349 -26.96 -26.62 3.32
C ILE A 349 -26.17 -25.34 3.56
N TRP A 350 -24.90 -25.43 3.96
CA TRP A 350 -24.06 -24.28 4.28
C TRP A 350 -23.24 -23.76 3.08
N TRP A 351 -23.49 -24.28 1.88
CA TRP A 351 -22.83 -23.82 0.66
C TRP A 351 -23.63 -22.70 -0.03
N VAL A 352 -22.94 -21.65 -0.49
CA VAL A 352 -23.55 -20.52 -1.21
C VAL A 352 -23.27 -20.64 -2.71
N PRO A 353 -24.31 -20.85 -3.55
CA PRO A 353 -24.13 -20.87 -5.00
C PRO A 353 -23.58 -19.55 -5.53
N ALA A 354 -22.77 -19.61 -6.59
CA ALA A 354 -22.17 -18.43 -7.22
C ALA A 354 -23.22 -17.34 -7.57
N ALA A 355 -24.42 -17.74 -8.00
CA ALA A 355 -25.53 -16.83 -8.30
C ALA A 355 -26.05 -16.02 -7.08
N HIS A 356 -25.70 -16.44 -5.86
CA HIS A 356 -26.11 -15.81 -4.61
C HIS A 356 -24.91 -15.26 -3.81
N GLN A 357 -23.69 -15.34 -4.35
CA GLN A 357 -22.53 -14.78 -3.68
C GLN A 357 -22.59 -13.24 -3.73
N PRO A 358 -22.47 -12.54 -2.59
CA PRO A 358 -22.48 -11.09 -2.58
C PRO A 358 -21.31 -10.50 -3.38
N ALA A 359 -21.55 -9.39 -4.07
CA ALA A 359 -20.46 -8.65 -4.72
C ALA A 359 -19.45 -8.14 -3.68
N GLU A 360 -18.18 -8.42 -3.90
CA GLU A 360 -17.09 -7.91 -3.09
C GLU A 360 -16.81 -6.44 -3.42
N VAL A 361 -16.48 -5.64 -2.41
CA VAL A 361 -16.39 -4.17 -2.51
C VAL A 361 -15.41 -3.76 -3.60
N GLY A 362 -14.18 -4.28 -3.58
CA GLY A 362 -13.21 -3.95 -4.62
C GLY A 362 -13.64 -4.33 -6.04
N ALA A 363 -14.38 -5.44 -6.22
CA ALA A 363 -14.89 -5.81 -7.54
C ALA A 363 -16.00 -4.86 -8.00
N GLY A 364 -16.92 -4.50 -7.12
CA GLY A 364 -18.00 -3.56 -7.42
C GLY A 364 -17.49 -2.14 -7.69
N LEU A 365 -16.50 -1.65 -6.93
CA LEU A 365 -15.91 -0.33 -7.18
C LEU A 365 -15.19 -0.25 -8.52
N ARG A 366 -14.48 -1.31 -8.93
CA ARG A 366 -13.88 -1.39 -10.27
C ARG A 366 -14.93 -1.27 -11.37
N LEU A 367 -16.07 -1.94 -11.21
CA LEU A 367 -17.19 -1.86 -12.16
C LEU A 367 -17.81 -0.45 -12.20
N LEU A 368 -17.98 0.19 -11.04
CA LEU A 368 -18.49 1.57 -10.96
C LEU A 368 -17.54 2.59 -11.59
N ALA A 369 -16.22 2.41 -11.45
CA ALA A 369 -15.21 3.28 -12.03
C ALA A 369 -15.15 3.21 -13.58
N THR A 370 -15.59 2.11 -14.17
CA THR A 370 -15.59 1.90 -15.63
C THR A 370 -16.85 2.39 -16.36
N THR A 371 -17.85 2.93 -15.65
CA THR A 371 -19.16 3.31 -16.23
C THR A 371 -19.34 4.85 -16.29
N PRO A 372 -19.60 5.47 -17.46
CA PRO A 372 -19.71 6.93 -17.56
C PRO A 372 -21.05 7.50 -17.03
N PRO A 373 -21.11 8.76 -16.55
CA PRO A 373 -22.27 9.31 -15.81
C PRO A 373 -23.52 9.69 -16.65
N VAL A 374 -23.46 9.61 -17.98
CA VAL A 374 -24.50 10.22 -18.86
C VAL A 374 -25.64 9.25 -19.21
N ALA A 375 -25.55 7.97 -18.87
CA ALA A 375 -26.52 6.94 -19.26
C ALA A 375 -27.73 6.80 -18.29
N PHE A 376 -28.37 7.90 -17.89
CA PHE A 376 -29.46 7.88 -16.89
C PHE A 376 -30.85 8.31 -17.39
N ARG A 377 -31.17 8.23 -18.70
CA ARG A 377 -32.53 8.54 -19.19
C ARG A 377 -33.08 7.67 -20.34
N GLY A 378 -34.26 7.10 -20.04
CA GLY A 378 -35.44 6.77 -20.88
C GLY A 378 -35.57 5.32 -21.40
N HIS A 379 -36.53 4.44 -20.88
CA HIS A 379 -37.30 3.09 -21.08
C HIS A 379 -36.88 1.53 -21.01
N ALA A 380 -37.74 0.58 -21.41
CA ALA A 380 -37.61 -0.89 -21.17
C ALA A 380 -37.24 -1.79 -22.39
N GLY A 381 -36.76 -3.03 -22.16
CA GLY A 381 -36.91 -4.13 -23.14
C GLY A 381 -35.97 -5.37 -23.10
N VAL A 382 -36.13 -6.23 -22.08
CA VAL A 382 -36.13 -7.73 -22.09
C VAL A 382 -34.96 -8.56 -22.68
N ALA A 383 -34.32 -9.29 -21.74
CA ALA A 383 -33.72 -10.64 -21.75
C ALA A 383 -32.34 -10.92 -22.38
N GLY A 384 -31.36 -11.26 -21.51
CA GLY A 384 -30.12 -11.98 -21.84
C GLY A 384 -28.93 -11.67 -20.93
N TRP A 385 -28.92 -12.20 -19.70
CA TRP A 385 -27.87 -12.23 -18.66
C TRP A 385 -26.64 -11.31 -18.83
N ARG A 386 -26.64 -10.18 -18.11
CA ARG A 386 -25.47 -9.32 -17.82
C ARG A 386 -25.44 -8.98 -16.32
N ALA A 387 -24.23 -8.94 -15.75
CA ALA A 387 -23.96 -8.60 -14.36
C ALA A 387 -24.27 -7.11 -14.08
N GLU A 388 -25.50 -6.82 -13.65
CA GLU A 388 -25.97 -5.48 -13.29
C GLU A 388 -25.89 -5.26 -11.77
N LEU A 389 -25.01 -4.35 -11.34
CA LEU A 389 -25.31 -3.48 -10.20
C LEU A 389 -26.35 -2.47 -10.70
N TYR A 390 -27.64 -2.81 -10.56
CA TYR A 390 -28.74 -1.96 -10.99
C TYR A 390 -29.06 -0.91 -9.92
N VAL A 391 -28.72 0.35 -10.21
CA VAL A 391 -29.34 1.54 -9.62
C VAL A 391 -30.20 2.17 -10.75
N PRO A 392 -31.50 2.47 -10.56
CA PRO A 392 -32.44 2.53 -11.70
C PRO A 392 -32.36 3.80 -12.56
N ARG A 393 -32.33 3.68 -13.92
CA ARG A 393 -33.17 4.44 -14.91
C ARG A 393 -32.93 4.08 -16.43
N ARG A 394 -33.92 3.40 -17.07
CA ARG A 394 -34.61 3.64 -18.40
C ARG A 394 -33.82 3.72 -19.82
N VAL A 395 -34.15 2.85 -20.86
CA VAL A 395 -34.25 2.55 -22.43
C VAL A 395 -33.19 2.92 -23.47
N GLY A 396 -33.01 2.00 -24.45
CA GLY A 396 -33.28 2.31 -25.89
C GLY A 396 -32.86 1.22 -26.87
N ARG A 397 -33.65 0.84 -27.91
CA ARG A 397 -33.42 -0.35 -28.77
C ARG A 397 -32.43 -0.16 -29.95
N GLY A 398 -31.24 -0.75 -29.84
CA GLY A 398 -30.69 -1.81 -30.73
C GLY A 398 -30.27 -1.60 -32.21
N ALA A 399 -31.08 -1.02 -33.10
CA ALA A 399 -30.89 -1.25 -34.56
C ALA A 399 -30.09 -0.17 -35.31
N GLY A 400 -30.11 1.10 -34.86
CA GLY A 400 -29.29 2.17 -35.45
C GLY A 400 -27.79 2.07 -35.10
N LEU A 401 -27.43 1.21 -34.14
CA LEU A 401 -26.08 1.11 -33.56
C LEU A 401 -25.02 0.55 -34.50
N LYS A 402 -25.38 -0.26 -35.51
CA LYS A 402 -24.40 -0.83 -36.45
C LYS A 402 -23.92 0.18 -37.50
N ALA A 403 -24.83 0.91 -38.16
CA ALA A 403 -24.48 1.92 -39.16
C ALA A 403 -23.75 3.13 -38.55
N VAL A 404 -24.19 3.57 -37.35
CA VAL A 404 -23.54 4.66 -36.60
C VAL A 404 -22.15 4.25 -36.08
N SER A 405 -21.82 2.95 -36.01
CA SER A 405 -20.49 2.50 -35.55
C SER A 405 -19.39 2.60 -36.61
N GLU A 406 -19.73 2.48 -37.90
CA GLU A 406 -18.77 2.53 -39.00
C GLU A 406 -18.41 3.97 -39.37
N GLU A 407 -19.40 4.85 -39.48
CA GLU A 407 -19.19 6.29 -39.74
C GLU A 407 -18.32 6.95 -38.65
N ARG A 408 -18.58 6.60 -37.37
CA ARG A 408 -17.78 7.06 -36.21
C ARG A 408 -16.36 6.52 -36.20
N PHE A 409 -16.11 5.37 -36.83
CA PHE A 409 -14.75 4.84 -36.95
C PHE A 409 -13.94 5.68 -37.95
N TRP A 410 -14.48 5.95 -39.13
CA TRP A 410 -13.79 6.73 -40.16
C TRP A 410 -13.55 8.19 -39.76
N GLU A 411 -14.50 8.80 -39.05
CA GLU A 411 -14.31 10.12 -38.44
C GLU A 411 -13.10 10.12 -37.49
N GLY A 412 -13.05 9.16 -36.55
CA GLY A 412 -11.94 9.04 -35.61
C GLY A 412 -10.59 8.76 -36.28
N LEU A 413 -10.57 8.00 -37.37
CA LEU A 413 -9.36 7.75 -38.17
C LEU A 413 -8.84 9.05 -38.81
N GLY A 414 -9.73 9.95 -39.24
CA GLY A 414 -9.36 11.29 -39.72
C GLY A 414 -8.62 12.12 -38.67
N HIS A 415 -9.09 12.09 -37.40
CA HIS A 415 -8.40 12.74 -36.28
C HIS A 415 -7.06 12.07 -35.97
N ALA A 416 -6.99 10.74 -36.04
CA ALA A 416 -5.74 9.98 -35.84
C ALA A 416 -4.65 10.38 -36.85
N ARG A 417 -5.00 10.51 -38.14
CA ARG A 417 -4.09 10.97 -39.20
C ARG A 417 -3.50 12.35 -38.91
N ARG A 418 -4.36 13.32 -38.56
CA ARG A 418 -3.92 14.68 -38.21
C ARG A 418 -2.96 14.68 -37.00
N TYR A 419 -3.23 13.84 -36.00
CA TYR A 419 -2.37 13.74 -34.83
C TYR A 419 -1.00 13.14 -35.17
N VAL A 420 -0.94 12.09 -36.00
CA VAL A 420 0.33 11.48 -36.43
C VAL A 420 1.18 12.45 -37.24
N VAL A 421 0.59 13.28 -38.10
CA VAL A 421 1.35 14.33 -38.82
C VAL A 421 2.05 15.29 -37.86
N ARG A 422 1.41 15.63 -36.73
CA ARG A 422 1.97 16.59 -35.75
C ARG A 422 2.96 15.96 -34.78
N HIS A 423 2.74 14.71 -34.38
CA HIS A 423 3.46 14.09 -33.26
C HIS A 423 4.23 12.82 -33.62
N GLY A 424 4.02 12.26 -34.82
CA GLY A 424 4.71 11.07 -35.33
C GLY A 424 4.32 9.74 -34.67
N HIS A 425 3.27 9.71 -33.83
CA HIS A 425 2.81 8.51 -33.11
C HIS A 425 1.36 8.63 -32.64
N LEU A 426 0.71 7.50 -32.29
CA LEU A 426 -0.67 7.43 -31.76
C LEU A 426 -0.76 7.26 -30.22
N ALA A 427 0.33 7.52 -29.50
CA ALA A 427 0.38 7.48 -28.04
C ALA A 427 -0.28 8.72 -27.35
N VAL A 428 -1.57 8.95 -27.60
CA VAL A 428 -2.35 10.10 -27.10
C VAL A 428 -2.71 9.96 -25.60
N PRO A 429 -2.58 11.00 -24.77
CA PRO A 429 -3.05 11.00 -23.37
C PRO A 429 -4.58 10.94 -23.26
N HIS A 430 -5.11 10.17 -22.30
CA HIS A 430 -6.55 10.03 -22.03
C HIS A 430 -7.17 11.22 -21.24
N ALA A 431 -6.34 12.12 -20.69
CA ALA A 431 -6.75 13.15 -19.73
C ALA A 431 -6.67 14.60 -20.27
N GLY A 432 -6.72 14.78 -21.59
CA GLY A 432 -6.71 16.10 -22.24
C GLY A 432 -8.11 16.59 -22.62
N ALA A 433 -8.28 17.91 -22.76
CA ALA A 433 -9.45 18.48 -23.41
C ALA A 433 -9.57 17.95 -24.85
N PRO A 434 -10.79 17.74 -25.39
CA PRO A 434 -10.98 17.31 -26.78
C PRO A 434 -10.26 18.25 -27.73
N GLN A 435 -9.44 17.71 -28.64
CA GLN A 435 -8.85 18.51 -29.72
C GLN A 435 -9.86 18.56 -30.86
N ASP A 436 -10.23 19.77 -31.29
CA ASP A 436 -11.21 20.00 -32.35
C ASP A 436 -12.56 19.29 -32.09
N GLY A 437 -12.99 19.24 -30.83
CA GLY A 437 -14.26 18.62 -30.43
C GLY A 437 -14.26 17.08 -30.34
N PHE A 438 -13.17 16.40 -30.71
CA PHE A 438 -13.07 14.93 -30.71
C PHE A 438 -12.06 14.41 -29.68
N ASP A 439 -12.48 13.51 -28.78
CA ASP A 439 -11.60 12.88 -27.78
C ASP A 439 -10.88 11.66 -28.39
N LEU A 440 -9.82 11.96 -29.16
CA LEU A 440 -8.99 10.95 -29.83
C LEU A 440 -8.33 9.97 -28.84
N GLY A 441 -7.97 10.44 -27.64
CA GLY A 441 -7.32 9.63 -26.60
C GLY A 441 -8.24 8.54 -26.06
N ARG A 442 -9.50 8.88 -25.77
CA ARG A 442 -10.53 7.93 -25.35
C ARG A 442 -10.96 7.00 -26.49
N TRP A 443 -11.09 7.53 -27.70
CA TRP A 443 -11.42 6.73 -28.88
C TRP A 443 -10.37 5.62 -29.13
N LEU A 444 -9.07 5.96 -29.15
CA LEU A 444 -7.99 4.97 -29.31
C LEU A 444 -7.94 3.96 -28.15
N ALA A 445 -8.21 4.39 -26.91
CA ALA A 445 -8.24 3.49 -25.76
C ALA A 445 -9.35 2.43 -25.88
N ASN A 446 -10.54 2.84 -26.32
CA ASN A 446 -11.66 1.94 -26.54
C ASN A 446 -11.37 0.94 -27.67
N LEU A 447 -10.74 1.38 -28.77
CA LEU A 447 -10.36 0.51 -29.87
C LEU A 447 -9.31 -0.52 -29.48
N ARG A 448 -8.31 -0.14 -28.67
CA ARG A 448 -7.32 -1.09 -28.12
C ARG A 448 -7.99 -2.13 -27.22
N ALA A 449 -8.92 -1.72 -26.37
CA ALA A 449 -9.66 -2.64 -25.49
C ALA A 449 -10.57 -3.60 -26.27
N ALA A 450 -11.10 -3.16 -27.41
CA ALA A 450 -11.96 -3.94 -28.29
C ALA A 450 -11.18 -4.66 -29.42
N SER A 451 -9.84 -4.63 -29.43
CA SER A 451 -9.03 -5.02 -30.60
C SER A 451 -9.27 -6.45 -31.07
N ALA A 452 -9.62 -7.37 -30.17
CA ALA A 452 -9.92 -8.77 -30.48
C ALA A 452 -11.23 -8.96 -31.26
N GLY A 453 -12.11 -7.94 -31.30
CA GLY A 453 -13.38 -7.95 -32.00
C GLY A 453 -13.52 -6.85 -33.05
N LEU A 454 -12.43 -6.13 -33.36
CA LEU A 454 -12.45 -5.12 -34.43
C LEU A 454 -12.39 -5.80 -35.81
N PRO A 455 -13.12 -5.26 -36.81
CA PRO A 455 -12.96 -5.69 -38.19
C PRO A 455 -11.49 -5.57 -38.65
N PRO A 456 -10.93 -6.56 -39.39
CA PRO A 456 -9.54 -6.56 -39.82
C PRO A 456 -9.12 -5.30 -40.60
N GLU A 457 -10.02 -4.72 -41.37
CA GLU A 457 -9.82 -3.48 -42.12
C GLU A 457 -9.54 -2.27 -41.22
N PHE A 458 -10.17 -2.22 -40.04
CA PHE A 458 -9.99 -1.14 -39.06
C PHE A 458 -8.65 -1.26 -38.34
N VAL A 459 -8.27 -2.49 -38.01
CA VAL A 459 -6.94 -2.80 -37.43
C VAL A 459 -5.83 -2.43 -38.40
N ARG A 460 -5.97 -2.78 -39.69
CA ARG A 460 -4.99 -2.43 -40.73
C ARG A 460 -4.83 -0.93 -40.90
N ALA A 461 -5.94 -0.19 -40.98
CA ALA A 461 -5.92 1.26 -41.15
C ALA A 461 -5.21 2.01 -40.01
N LEU A 462 -5.25 1.49 -38.77
CA LEU A 462 -4.52 2.07 -37.63
C LEU A 462 -3.05 1.64 -37.61
N ALA A 463 -2.75 0.39 -38.00
CA ALA A 463 -1.39 -0.12 -38.08
C ALA A 463 -0.54 0.59 -39.15
N GLU A 464 -1.16 1.06 -40.24
CA GLU A 464 -0.51 1.90 -41.25
C GLU A 464 -0.06 3.27 -40.71
N LEU A 465 -0.75 3.80 -39.70
CA LEU A 465 -0.43 5.11 -39.10
C LEU A 465 0.63 5.02 -38.01
N ASP A 466 0.62 3.96 -37.21
CA ASP A 466 1.60 3.70 -36.16
C ASP A 466 1.71 2.19 -35.94
N VAL A 467 2.88 1.61 -36.21
CA VAL A 467 3.14 0.18 -35.99
C VAL A 467 2.90 -0.22 -34.52
N TRP A 468 3.08 0.72 -33.60
CA TRP A 468 2.84 0.56 -32.17
C TRP A 468 1.52 1.22 -31.73
N TRP A 469 0.49 1.28 -32.59
CA TRP A 469 -0.82 1.80 -32.19
C TRP A 469 -1.48 0.97 -31.09
N ASN A 470 -1.28 -0.36 -31.08
CA ASN A 470 -1.72 -1.31 -30.05
C ASN A 470 -0.56 -2.23 -29.60
N PRO A 471 0.40 -1.71 -28.82
CA PRO A 471 1.59 -2.46 -28.45
C PRO A 471 1.32 -3.46 -27.33
N PRO A 472 2.17 -4.49 -27.15
CA PRO A 472 2.04 -5.46 -26.07
C PRO A 472 2.39 -4.89 -24.67
N TRP A 473 2.81 -3.63 -24.59
CA TRP A 473 3.08 -2.90 -23.34
C TRP A 473 2.09 -1.75 -23.11
N PRO A 474 2.00 -1.20 -21.88
CA PRO A 474 1.12 -0.06 -21.60
C PRO A 474 1.47 1.18 -22.45
N ILE A 475 0.47 1.87 -23.02
CA ILE A 475 0.67 3.12 -23.79
C ILE A 475 1.36 4.22 -22.98
N SER A 476 1.22 4.21 -21.65
CA SER A 476 1.97 5.10 -20.76
C SER A 476 3.49 4.91 -20.86
N TRP A 477 3.95 3.68 -21.11
CA TRP A 477 5.36 3.37 -21.33
C TRP A 477 5.86 3.95 -22.65
N GLN A 478 5.11 3.78 -23.74
CA GLN A 478 5.43 4.35 -25.05
C GLN A 478 5.51 5.88 -25.01
N ARG A 479 4.59 6.53 -24.28
CA ARG A 479 4.64 7.99 -24.05
C ARG A 479 5.88 8.42 -23.28
N ALA A 480 6.29 7.65 -22.28
CA ALA A 480 7.50 7.93 -21.52
C ALA A 480 8.75 7.82 -22.41
N TRP A 481 8.78 6.81 -23.27
CA TRP A 481 9.83 6.64 -24.27
C TRP A 481 9.91 7.82 -25.26
N HIS A 482 8.79 8.29 -25.83
CA HIS A 482 8.81 9.45 -26.72
C HIS A 482 9.34 10.72 -26.05
N ARG A 483 9.04 10.92 -24.75
CA ARG A 483 9.62 12.02 -23.96
C ARG A 483 11.12 11.86 -23.76
N ALA A 484 11.57 10.64 -23.47
CA ALA A 484 12.99 10.33 -23.34
C ALA A 484 13.73 10.57 -24.66
N ARG A 485 13.14 10.16 -25.79
CA ARG A 485 13.68 10.38 -27.14
C ARG A 485 13.79 11.85 -27.49
N ALA A 486 12.74 12.64 -27.21
CA ALA A 486 12.79 14.09 -27.42
C ALA A 486 13.90 14.75 -26.59
N HIS A 487 14.09 14.32 -25.34
CA HIS A 487 15.19 14.80 -24.50
C HIS A 487 16.56 14.40 -25.06
N ALA A 488 16.72 13.14 -25.49
CA ALA A 488 17.97 12.63 -26.04
C ALA A 488 18.36 13.33 -27.36
N LEU A 489 17.37 13.68 -28.20
CA LEU A 489 17.62 14.48 -29.41
C LEU A 489 18.11 15.89 -29.10
N ALA A 490 17.70 16.48 -27.97
CA ALA A 490 18.07 17.84 -27.59
C ALA A 490 19.37 17.92 -26.76
N HIS A 491 19.75 16.86 -26.04
CA HIS A 491 20.84 16.90 -25.05
C HIS A 491 21.88 15.76 -25.21
N GLY A 492 21.74 14.91 -26.23
CA GLY A 492 22.58 13.73 -26.44
C GLY A 492 22.01 12.44 -25.84
N LEU A 493 22.58 11.30 -26.25
CA LEU A 493 22.14 9.96 -25.81
C LEU A 493 22.41 9.73 -24.32
N VAL A 494 21.59 8.90 -23.67
CA VAL A 494 21.73 8.52 -22.27
C VAL A 494 22.98 7.64 -22.08
N SER A 495 23.81 7.95 -21.08
CA SER A 495 25.03 7.20 -20.77
C SER A 495 25.25 7.08 -19.25
N GLY A 496 26.22 6.25 -18.86
CA GLY A 496 26.64 6.03 -17.48
C GLY A 496 27.21 7.25 -16.75
N ASP A 497 27.62 8.30 -17.48
CA ASP A 497 28.39 9.45 -16.98
C ASP A 497 27.52 10.59 -16.43
N ASP A 498 26.52 10.25 -15.61
CA ASP A 498 25.65 11.19 -14.86
C ASP A 498 24.82 12.19 -15.70
N ASN A 499 24.63 11.96 -17.00
CA ASN A 499 23.76 12.80 -17.85
C ASN A 499 22.25 12.67 -17.54
N LEU A 500 21.87 11.77 -16.63
CA LEU A 500 20.52 11.70 -16.06
C LEU A 500 20.19 12.86 -15.11
N ALA A 501 21.20 13.57 -14.59
CA ALA A 501 21.02 14.63 -13.58
C ALA A 501 20.36 15.91 -14.14
N GLY A 502 20.40 16.12 -15.45
CA GLY A 502 19.75 17.25 -16.14
C GLY A 502 18.27 17.03 -16.49
N MET A 503 17.70 15.87 -16.15
CA MET A 503 16.33 15.50 -16.51
C MET A 503 15.30 15.89 -15.45
N SER A 504 14.03 15.93 -15.84
CA SER A 504 12.94 15.96 -14.85
C SER A 504 13.01 14.73 -13.95
N ARG A 505 12.77 14.90 -12.64
CA ARG A 505 12.80 13.80 -11.63
C ARG A 505 11.93 12.60 -12.01
N TRP A 506 10.84 12.83 -12.73
CA TRP A 506 9.97 11.76 -13.21
C TRP A 506 10.63 10.92 -14.31
N LEU A 507 11.25 11.57 -15.30
CA LEU A 507 11.90 10.91 -16.42
C LEU A 507 13.14 10.13 -15.97
N GLU A 508 13.94 10.74 -15.07
CA GLU A 508 15.08 10.08 -14.43
C GLU A 508 14.63 8.78 -13.74
N ARG A 509 13.57 8.84 -12.93
CA ARG A 509 13.05 7.67 -12.22
C ARG A 509 12.55 6.59 -13.19
N TRP A 510 11.88 6.98 -14.27
CA TRP A 510 11.39 6.04 -15.28
C TRP A 510 12.55 5.33 -16.00
N LEU A 511 13.60 6.07 -16.42
CA LEU A 511 14.80 5.50 -17.05
C LEU A 511 15.55 4.57 -16.10
N ARG A 512 15.74 4.97 -14.83
CA ARG A 512 16.37 4.11 -13.81
C ARG A 512 15.60 2.80 -13.61
N GLN A 513 14.28 2.83 -13.70
CA GLN A 513 13.48 1.61 -13.67
C GLN A 513 13.73 0.74 -14.91
N GLN A 514 13.79 1.34 -16.11
CA GLN A 514 14.07 0.59 -17.34
C GLN A 514 15.45 -0.07 -17.30
N ILE A 515 16.45 0.62 -16.76
CA ILE A 515 17.80 0.08 -16.55
C ILE A 515 17.78 -1.10 -15.58
N ALA A 516 17.08 -0.97 -14.44
CA ALA A 516 17.01 -2.01 -13.43
C ALA A 516 16.26 -3.28 -13.91
N GLU A 517 15.29 -3.12 -14.80
CA GLU A 517 14.44 -4.20 -15.30
C GLU A 517 14.78 -4.60 -16.75
N TYR A 518 15.92 -4.13 -17.29
CA TYR A 518 16.25 -4.25 -18.72
C TYR A 518 16.21 -5.68 -19.25
N SER A 519 16.71 -6.64 -18.48
CA SER A 519 16.69 -8.08 -18.82
C SER A 519 15.30 -8.71 -18.87
N ARG A 520 14.27 -8.03 -18.35
CA ARG A 520 12.86 -8.46 -18.37
C ARG A 520 12.02 -7.73 -19.40
N LEU A 521 12.57 -6.73 -20.07
CA LEU A 521 11.87 -6.00 -21.12
C LEU A 521 11.77 -6.88 -22.38
N ALA A 522 10.67 -6.74 -23.12
CA ALA A 522 10.52 -7.40 -24.41
C ALA A 522 11.63 -6.93 -25.38
N ALA A 523 11.98 -7.77 -26.36
CA ALA A 523 13.05 -7.47 -27.32
C ALA A 523 12.83 -6.12 -28.02
N GLU A 524 11.58 -5.80 -28.34
CA GLU A 524 11.18 -4.56 -29.00
C GLU A 524 11.28 -3.35 -28.06
N GLN A 525 11.04 -3.53 -26.76
CA GLN A 525 11.30 -2.47 -25.78
C GLN A 525 12.79 -2.21 -25.60
N GLN A 526 13.62 -3.25 -25.62
CA GLN A 526 15.09 -3.12 -25.58
C GLN A 526 15.62 -2.39 -26.83
N GLN A 527 15.09 -2.72 -28.01
CA GLN A 527 15.41 -2.00 -29.26
C GLN A 527 15.04 -0.52 -29.19
N LEU A 528 13.86 -0.19 -28.66
CA LEU A 528 13.45 1.20 -28.44
C LEU A 528 14.38 1.91 -27.44
N LEU A 529 14.79 1.26 -26.35
CA LEU A 529 15.72 1.85 -25.38
C LEU A 529 17.14 2.01 -25.93
N ALA A 530 17.59 1.11 -26.81
CA ALA A 530 18.88 1.24 -27.49
C ALA A 530 18.94 2.53 -28.34
N GLN A 531 17.82 2.98 -28.91
CA GLN A 531 17.73 4.27 -29.62
C GLN A 531 17.93 5.48 -28.69
N LEU A 532 17.85 5.30 -27.37
CA LEU A 532 18.15 6.33 -26.37
C LEU A 532 19.60 6.25 -25.86
N GLY A 533 20.41 5.29 -26.32
CA GLY A 533 21.76 5.01 -25.80
C GLY A 533 21.83 3.85 -24.79
N LEU A 534 20.68 3.31 -24.35
CA LEU A 534 20.62 2.21 -23.38
C LEU A 534 20.78 0.85 -24.06
N THR A 535 21.98 0.59 -24.58
CA THR A 535 22.36 -0.71 -25.16
C THR A 535 22.66 -1.74 -24.07
N ALA A 536 22.69 -3.04 -24.40
CA ALA A 536 23.05 -4.09 -23.42
C ALA A 536 24.42 -3.82 -22.76
N ALA A 537 25.43 -3.39 -23.54
CA ALA A 537 26.73 -3.02 -23.02
C ALA A 537 26.68 -1.80 -22.07
N GLU A 538 25.79 -0.84 -22.33
CA GLU A 538 25.57 0.30 -21.44
C GLU A 538 24.92 -0.13 -20.11
N ILE A 539 23.94 -1.03 -20.19
CA ILE A 539 23.26 -1.58 -19.03
C ILE A 539 24.22 -2.38 -18.15
N ASP A 540 25.12 -3.15 -18.77
CA ASP A 540 26.18 -3.85 -18.05
C ASP A 540 27.12 -2.87 -17.35
N ARG A 541 27.49 -1.74 -17.98
CA ARG A 541 28.22 -0.65 -17.30
C ARG A 541 27.44 -0.05 -16.13
N PHE A 542 26.13 0.16 -16.27
CA PHE A 542 25.26 0.62 -15.17
C PHE A 542 25.17 -0.39 -14.01
N HIS A 543 25.23 -1.70 -14.29
CA HIS A 543 25.16 -2.77 -13.30
C HIS A 543 26.51 -3.11 -12.66
N ALA A 544 27.61 -2.97 -13.41
CA ALA A 544 28.98 -3.19 -12.96
C ALA A 544 29.49 -2.13 -11.97
N CYS A 545 28.63 -1.18 -11.55
CA CYS A 545 28.91 -0.19 -10.53
C CYS A 545 28.10 -0.51 -9.24
N PRO A 546 28.62 -1.35 -8.30
CA PRO A 546 27.94 -1.79 -7.08
C PRO A 546 27.49 -0.68 -6.12
N ALA A 547 28.08 0.51 -6.24
CA ALA A 547 27.84 1.72 -5.45
C ALA A 547 26.37 2.19 -5.32
N ARG A 548 25.45 1.68 -6.17
CA ARG A 548 24.08 2.19 -6.27
C ARG A 548 23.02 1.30 -5.61
N ARG A 549 23.38 0.19 -4.95
CA ARG A 549 22.47 -0.55 -4.05
C ARG A 549 22.54 0.01 -2.62
N ARG A 550 21.54 0.85 -2.31
CA ARG A 550 21.25 1.48 -1.01
C ARG A 550 20.99 0.46 0.12
N SER A 551 22.00 -0.24 0.63
CA SER A 551 21.85 -0.91 1.92
C SER A 551 22.20 0.09 3.03
N VAL A 552 21.37 0.15 4.07
CA VAL A 552 21.60 1.05 5.23
C VAL A 552 22.84 0.59 6.00
N LEU A 553 23.13 -0.72 5.97
CA LEU A 553 24.33 -1.30 6.54
C LEU A 553 25.59 -0.72 5.90
N HIS A 554 25.66 -0.72 4.57
CA HIS A 554 26.80 -0.18 3.84
C HIS A 554 26.92 1.35 4.02
N GLY A 555 25.78 2.05 4.12
CA GLY A 555 25.80 3.48 4.45
C GLY A 555 26.32 3.78 5.86
N LEU A 556 26.06 2.90 6.83
CA LEU A 556 26.60 3.02 8.18
C LEU A 556 28.07 2.62 8.25
N GLU A 557 28.48 1.55 7.58
CA GLU A 557 29.90 1.18 7.42
C GLU A 557 30.67 2.36 6.82
N ALA A 558 30.21 2.89 5.68
CA ALA A 558 30.82 4.04 5.04
C ALA A 558 30.80 5.31 5.93
N ALA A 559 29.75 5.52 6.73
CA ALA A 559 29.71 6.63 7.67
C ALA A 559 30.70 6.42 8.84
N HIS A 560 30.77 5.23 9.40
CA HIS A 560 31.73 4.91 10.47
C HIS A 560 33.16 5.02 9.98
N ASP A 561 33.48 4.47 8.80
CA ASP A 561 34.80 4.56 8.20
C ASP A 561 35.15 6.02 7.88
N TYR A 562 34.21 6.79 7.34
CA TYR A 562 34.41 8.22 7.10
C TYR A 562 34.64 8.99 8.40
N ALA A 563 33.82 8.75 9.44
CA ALA A 563 33.98 9.39 10.74
C ALA A 563 35.29 9.00 11.43
N ALA A 564 35.74 7.75 11.29
CA ALA A 564 37.02 7.30 11.80
C ALA A 564 38.19 7.98 11.07
N ARG A 565 38.11 8.12 9.74
CA ARG A 565 39.17 8.77 8.93
C ARG A 565 39.18 10.29 9.07
N HIS A 566 38.03 10.94 9.26
CA HIS A 566 37.91 12.40 9.19
C HIS A 566 37.39 13.05 10.47
N GLY A 567 37.01 12.30 11.50
CA GLY A 567 36.58 12.82 12.81
C GLY A 567 35.22 13.53 12.82
N HIS A 568 34.44 13.48 11.74
CA HIS A 568 33.09 14.05 11.66
C HIS A 568 32.25 13.42 10.55
N LEU A 569 30.93 13.68 10.56
CA LEU A 569 29.96 13.28 9.53
C LEU A 569 29.38 14.46 8.76
N ALA A 570 29.88 15.68 8.96
CA ALA A 570 29.49 16.90 8.24
C ALA A 570 29.91 16.91 6.74
N VAL A 571 29.42 15.94 5.96
CA VAL A 571 29.67 15.81 4.52
C VAL A 571 28.71 16.67 3.69
N SER A 572 29.22 17.27 2.61
CA SER A 572 28.43 17.98 1.59
C SER A 572 28.15 17.07 0.37
N GLN A 573 27.31 17.53 -0.57
CA GLN A 573 27.20 16.85 -1.88
C GLN A 573 28.31 17.39 -2.80
N PRO A 574 29.03 16.56 -3.59
CA PRO A 574 28.78 15.14 -3.91
C PRO A 574 29.78 14.16 -3.24
N THR A 575 30.04 14.28 -1.93
CA THR A 575 31.03 13.40 -1.27
C THR A 575 30.69 11.93 -1.44
N SER A 576 31.60 11.19 -2.06
CA SER A 576 31.60 9.73 -2.14
C SER A 576 32.72 9.16 -1.29
N HIS A 577 32.48 8.03 -0.64
CA HIS A 577 33.44 7.31 0.19
C HIS A 577 33.52 5.88 -0.31
N ASP A 578 34.69 5.46 -0.81
CA ASP A 578 34.94 4.12 -1.39
C ASP A 578 33.85 3.71 -2.40
N GLY A 579 33.47 4.65 -3.28
CA GLY A 579 32.43 4.48 -4.30
C GLY A 579 30.99 4.68 -3.80
N PHE A 580 30.72 4.69 -2.49
CA PHE A 580 29.40 4.95 -1.94
C PHE A 580 29.08 6.45 -1.89
N ALA A 581 27.91 6.87 -2.38
CA ALA A 581 27.47 8.27 -2.38
C ALA A 581 27.04 8.78 -0.98
N LEU A 582 27.99 8.81 -0.05
CA LEU A 582 27.79 9.08 1.37
C LEU A 582 27.07 10.41 1.63
N GLY A 583 27.45 11.48 0.93
CA GLY A 583 26.81 12.79 1.07
C GLY A 583 25.33 12.80 0.71
N LYS A 584 24.95 12.05 -0.34
CA LYS A 584 23.54 11.89 -0.72
C LYS A 584 22.77 11.07 0.31
N TRP A 585 23.37 10.00 0.81
CA TRP A 585 22.76 9.14 1.83
C TRP A 585 22.56 9.88 3.16
N LEU A 586 23.60 10.53 3.71
CA LEU A 586 23.50 11.28 4.97
C LEU A 586 22.46 12.41 4.90
N ASN A 587 22.32 13.11 3.77
CA ASN A 587 21.26 14.11 3.61
C ASN A 587 19.85 13.53 3.65
N GLN A 588 19.63 12.34 3.06
CA GLN A 588 18.35 11.65 3.16
C GLN A 588 18.05 11.23 4.60
N VAL A 589 19.06 10.72 5.32
CA VAL A 589 18.93 10.33 6.72
C VAL A 589 18.63 11.54 7.62
N ARG A 590 19.31 12.69 7.41
CA ARG A 590 19.04 13.96 8.11
C ARG A 590 17.62 14.45 7.88
N HIS A 591 17.16 14.47 6.63
CA HIS A 591 15.80 14.88 6.29
C HIS A 591 14.75 14.02 7.02
N ARG A 592 14.93 12.69 7.01
CA ARG A 592 14.04 11.77 7.73
C ARG A 592 14.09 11.98 9.25
N GLN A 593 15.28 12.22 9.80
CA GLN A 593 15.45 12.51 11.23
C GLN A 593 14.72 13.80 11.65
N ARG A 594 14.73 14.83 10.81
CA ARG A 594 13.99 16.09 11.06
C ARG A 594 12.48 15.94 10.93
N ALA A 595 12.02 15.06 10.03
CA ALA A 595 10.60 14.77 9.88
C ALA A 595 10.04 13.86 10.99
N ALA A 596 10.89 13.14 11.71
CA ALA A 596 10.47 12.26 12.80
C ALA A 596 10.20 13.06 14.09
N THR A 597 9.13 12.70 14.81
CA THR A 597 8.78 13.30 16.11
C THR A 597 9.74 12.90 17.25
N GLN A 598 10.60 11.91 17.03
CA GLN A 598 11.59 11.41 17.98
C GLN A 598 12.89 11.01 17.26
N PRO A 599 14.05 11.00 17.95
CA PRO A 599 15.31 10.46 17.43
C PRO A 599 15.13 9.03 16.88
N THR A 600 15.38 8.87 15.58
CA THR A 600 15.35 7.56 14.93
C THR A 600 16.53 6.72 15.41
N ARG A 601 16.43 5.39 15.38
CA ARG A 601 17.54 4.52 15.80
C ARG A 601 18.77 4.69 14.92
N LEU A 602 18.56 4.78 13.61
CA LEU A 602 19.63 5.09 12.68
C LEU A 602 20.31 6.42 13.07
N GLY A 603 19.51 7.45 13.40
CA GLY A 603 20.02 8.72 13.90
C GLY A 603 20.83 8.59 15.19
N ARG A 604 20.36 7.82 16.18
CA ARG A 604 21.13 7.56 17.43
C ARG A 604 22.46 6.88 17.16
N ARG A 605 22.50 5.95 16.20
CA ARG A 605 23.76 5.27 15.82
C ARG A 605 24.73 6.20 15.12
N LEU A 606 24.25 7.15 14.33
CA LEU A 606 25.08 8.21 13.74
C LEU A 606 25.51 9.27 14.77
N THR A 607 24.73 9.48 15.83
CA THR A 607 25.08 10.37 16.95
C THR A 607 26.27 9.85 17.77
N ALA A 608 26.50 8.53 17.80
CA ALA A 608 27.64 7.94 18.51
C ALA A 608 29.01 8.37 17.94
N PRO A 609 29.29 8.23 16.61
CA PRO A 609 30.54 8.71 16.03
C PRO A 609 30.60 10.23 15.83
N ASP A 610 29.46 10.93 15.68
CA ASP A 610 29.44 12.39 15.57
C ASP A 610 28.14 12.96 16.17
N THR A 611 28.25 13.64 17.31
CA THR A 611 27.09 14.25 17.99
C THR A 611 26.39 15.31 17.15
N TRP A 612 27.12 15.95 16.22
CA TRP A 612 26.64 17.01 15.35
C TRP A 612 26.46 16.55 13.89
N TRP A 613 26.23 15.25 13.65
CA TRP A 613 25.99 14.73 12.29
C TRP A 613 24.75 15.33 11.62
N ASN A 614 23.75 15.77 12.40
CA ASN A 614 22.52 16.44 11.96
C ASN A 614 22.31 17.74 12.76
N PRO A 615 23.11 18.79 12.49
CA PRO A 615 23.02 20.02 13.25
C PRO A 615 21.78 20.85 12.84
N PRO A 616 21.30 21.76 13.72
CA PRO A 616 20.22 22.69 13.38
C PRO A 616 20.67 23.86 12.48
N TRP A 617 21.97 24.00 12.23
CA TRP A 617 22.58 24.99 11.34
C TRP A 617 23.10 24.37 10.02
N PRO A 618 23.52 25.20 9.03
CA PRO A 618 24.06 24.70 7.77
C PRO A 618 25.31 23.82 7.94
N LEU A 619 25.42 22.76 7.14
CA LEU A 619 26.56 21.82 7.21
C LEU A 619 27.89 22.50 6.89
N ASP A 620 27.90 23.50 6.01
CA ASP A 620 29.13 24.24 5.73
C ASP A 620 29.63 24.99 6.96
N TRP A 621 28.75 25.57 7.76
CA TRP A 621 29.14 26.17 9.05
C TRP A 621 29.84 25.14 9.95
N GLN A 622 29.28 23.92 10.04
CA GLN A 622 29.88 22.82 10.83
C GLN A 622 31.26 22.41 10.31
N ARG A 623 31.45 22.39 8.98
CA ARG A 623 32.74 22.05 8.35
C ARG A 623 33.82 23.10 8.63
N TYR A 624 33.48 24.38 8.50
CA TYR A 624 34.40 25.47 8.82
C TYR A 624 34.74 25.52 10.31
N TYR A 625 33.75 25.26 11.19
CA TYR A 625 34.01 25.12 12.62
C TYR A 625 35.02 24.00 12.92
N TRP A 626 34.79 22.81 12.35
CA TRP A 626 35.67 21.67 12.54
C TRP A 626 37.09 21.97 12.05
N ALA A 627 37.23 22.58 10.87
CA ALA A 627 38.52 22.97 10.32
C ALA A 627 39.24 24.01 11.18
N ALA A 628 38.55 25.09 11.59
CA ALA A 628 39.12 26.11 12.46
C ALA A 628 39.59 25.54 13.79
N ARG A 629 38.82 24.62 14.39
CA ARG A 629 39.20 23.95 15.63
C ARG A 629 40.49 23.14 15.46
N HIS A 630 40.62 22.35 14.40
CA HIS A 630 41.76 21.45 14.24
C HIS A 630 43.00 22.11 13.64
N HIS A 631 42.88 23.24 12.94
CA HIS A 631 44.02 24.10 12.63
C HIS A 631 44.60 24.75 13.91
N LEU A 632 43.76 25.08 14.91
CA LEU A 632 44.23 25.64 16.18
C LEU A 632 44.84 24.61 17.14
N HIS A 633 44.29 23.40 17.20
CA HIS A 633 44.65 22.38 18.20
C HIS A 633 45.41 21.18 17.64
N GLY A 634 45.61 21.12 16.33
CA GLY A 634 46.10 19.94 15.63
C GLY A 634 45.01 18.91 15.36
N LEU A 635 45.29 18.01 14.40
CA LEU A 635 44.43 16.88 14.09
C LEU A 635 44.57 15.78 15.16
N PRO A 636 43.49 15.06 15.49
CA PRO A 636 43.57 13.84 16.31
C PRO A 636 44.38 12.75 15.60
N GLU A 637 44.96 11.83 16.37
CA GLU A 637 45.73 10.71 15.83
C GLU A 637 44.87 9.85 14.90
N GLY A 638 45.42 9.52 13.72
CA GLY A 638 44.74 8.71 12.70
C GLY A 638 43.71 9.46 11.83
N VAL A 639 43.43 10.74 12.13
CA VAL A 639 42.50 11.57 11.36
C VAL A 639 43.22 12.33 10.27
N VAL A 640 42.61 12.42 9.07
CA VAL A 640 43.12 13.16 7.92
C VAL A 640 42.10 14.17 7.42
N TRP A 641 42.60 15.27 6.84
CA TRP A 641 41.77 16.26 6.16
C TRP A 641 40.97 15.63 5.01
N TRP A 642 39.70 16.04 4.84
CA TRP A 642 38.91 15.64 3.68
C TRP A 642 39.23 16.50 2.45
N THR A 643 38.90 16.00 1.27
CA THR A 643 39.11 16.72 0.00
C THR A 643 38.33 18.04 -0.02
N GLY A 644 39.02 19.17 -0.21
CA GLY A 644 38.40 20.49 -0.18
C GLY A 644 38.04 20.95 1.25
N ALA A 645 38.83 20.54 2.25
CA ALA A 645 38.80 21.16 3.57
C ALA A 645 39.31 22.61 3.49
N PRO A 646 38.72 23.55 4.27
CA PRO A 646 39.25 24.90 4.39
C PRO A 646 40.71 24.88 4.86
N ASP A 647 41.55 25.66 4.20
CA ASP A 647 42.93 25.88 4.64
C ASP A 647 42.97 26.72 5.93
N GLU A 648 44.15 26.87 6.51
CA GLU A 648 44.33 27.56 7.79
C GLU A 648 43.86 29.02 7.73
N ASP A 649 44.16 29.73 6.64
CA ASP A 649 43.81 31.15 6.49
C ASP A 649 42.31 31.34 6.30
N GLN A 650 41.67 30.50 5.48
CA GLN A 650 40.22 30.48 5.31
C GLN A 650 39.52 30.18 6.64
N ALA A 651 40.01 29.21 7.40
CA ALA A 651 39.45 28.84 8.69
C ALA A 651 39.63 29.96 9.74
N ARG A 652 40.79 30.64 9.74
CA ARG A 652 41.08 31.79 10.63
C ARG A 652 40.18 32.99 10.29
N GLN A 653 40.06 33.33 9.01
CA GLN A 653 39.16 34.40 8.55
C GLN A 653 37.70 34.11 8.92
N TRP A 654 37.25 32.87 8.71
CA TRP A 654 35.91 32.45 9.09
C TRP A 654 35.68 32.59 10.60
N LEU A 655 36.64 32.18 11.44
CA LEU A 655 36.53 32.28 12.90
C LEU A 655 36.44 33.74 13.37
N HIS A 656 37.24 34.65 12.80
CA HIS A 656 37.13 36.08 13.07
C HIS A 656 35.76 36.64 12.68
N ALA A 657 35.21 36.22 11.53
CA ALA A 657 33.86 36.62 11.11
C ALA A 657 32.77 36.12 12.07
N GLN A 658 32.92 34.91 12.63
CA GLN A 658 31.99 34.39 13.64
C GLN A 658 32.07 35.17 14.95
N GLN A 659 33.27 35.57 15.38
CA GLN A 659 33.47 36.40 16.58
C GLN A 659 32.87 37.79 16.42
N ALA A 660 33.06 38.43 15.26
CA ALA A 660 32.46 39.73 14.95
C ALA A 660 30.92 39.66 14.91
N SER A 661 30.37 38.52 14.48
CA SER A 661 28.93 38.27 14.36
C SER A 661 28.35 37.48 15.53
N TRP A 662 29.01 37.48 16.69
CA TRP A 662 28.70 36.63 17.84
C TRP A 662 27.22 36.67 18.27
N HIS A 663 26.63 37.86 18.25
CA HIS A 663 25.23 38.09 18.63
C HIS A 663 24.20 37.47 17.67
N LEU A 664 24.62 37.09 16.45
CA LEU A 664 23.79 36.43 15.44
C LEU A 664 23.89 34.89 15.50
N LEU A 665 24.80 34.36 16.31
CA LEU A 665 25.01 32.92 16.46
C LEU A 665 23.93 32.29 17.34
N GLN A 666 23.46 31.10 16.98
CA GLN A 666 22.60 30.30 17.84
C GLN A 666 23.36 29.86 19.11
N PRO A 667 22.67 29.59 20.25
CA PRO A 667 23.33 29.19 21.50
C PRO A 667 24.33 28.03 21.34
N GLY A 668 23.98 26.99 20.58
CA GLY A 668 24.89 25.87 20.33
C GLY A 668 26.13 26.25 19.49
N GLN A 669 26.01 27.23 18.59
CA GLN A 669 27.16 27.75 17.82
C GLN A 669 28.09 28.58 18.72
N GLN A 670 27.51 29.38 19.62
CA GLN A 670 28.26 30.16 20.61
C GLN A 670 29.10 29.23 21.50
N GLU A 671 28.50 28.17 22.05
CA GLU A 671 29.21 27.18 22.87
C GLU A 671 30.39 26.54 22.13
N LEU A 672 30.17 26.13 20.87
CA LEU A 672 31.20 25.50 20.04
C LEU A 672 32.38 26.45 19.76
N VAL A 673 32.10 27.69 19.35
CA VAL A 673 33.12 28.71 19.04
C VAL A 673 33.90 29.12 20.29
N SER A 674 33.21 29.34 21.43
CA SER A 674 33.87 29.60 22.71
C SER A 674 34.76 28.44 23.17
N GLY A 675 34.31 27.21 22.99
CA GLY A 675 35.09 26.01 23.33
C GLY A 675 36.37 25.87 22.50
N ALA A 676 36.33 26.24 21.21
CA ALA A 676 37.51 26.21 20.35
C ALA A 676 38.57 27.25 20.77
N ALA A 677 38.17 28.41 21.30
CA ALA A 677 39.11 29.46 21.72
C ALA A 677 39.82 29.16 23.06
N ARG A 678 39.16 28.45 23.99
CA ARG A 678 39.70 28.19 25.35
C ARG A 678 40.83 27.15 25.39
N GLY A 679 40.96 26.28 24.39
CA GLY A 679 42.02 25.25 24.33
C GLY A 679 43.37 25.74 23.80
N GLY A 680 43.44 26.95 23.21
CA GLY A 680 44.55 27.39 22.35
C GLY A 680 45.55 28.32 23.04
N VAL A 681 45.43 28.53 24.35
CA VAL A 681 46.31 29.43 25.11
C VAL A 681 47.60 28.70 25.49
N ALA A 682 48.36 28.28 24.47
CA ALA A 682 49.74 27.81 24.65
C ALA A 682 50.59 28.02 23.40
N ARG A 683 50.40 29.11 22.64
CA ARG A 683 51.43 29.74 21.78
C ARG A 683 50.83 30.90 21.00
N CYS A 684 50.99 32.10 21.53
CA CYS A 684 51.20 33.34 20.79
C CYS A 684 51.42 34.45 21.83
N ARG A 685 52.69 34.65 22.22
CA ARG A 685 53.10 35.89 22.88
C ARG A 685 52.96 36.99 21.83
N PHE A 686 51.98 37.87 22.02
CA PHE A 686 51.93 39.15 21.32
C PHE A 686 53.11 40.01 21.80
N SER A 687 54.00 40.34 20.88
CA SER A 687 55.01 41.38 21.05
C SER A 687 54.29 42.73 21.11
N SER A 688 54.07 43.27 22.31
CA SER A 688 53.60 44.63 22.50
C SER A 688 54.75 45.61 22.27
N GLY A 689 54.80 46.22 21.08
CA GLY A 689 55.53 47.46 20.87
C GLY A 689 54.72 48.62 21.44
N ALA A 690 55.05 49.03 22.67
CA ALA A 690 54.58 50.28 23.24
C ALA A 690 55.72 51.30 23.17
N SER A 691 55.56 52.28 22.29
CA SER A 691 56.40 53.46 22.20
C SER A 691 56.22 54.31 23.47
N ALA A 692 57.27 54.42 24.28
CA ALA A 692 57.34 55.38 25.37
C ALA A 692 57.82 56.72 24.80
N HIS A 693 56.94 57.72 24.81
CA HIS A 693 57.31 59.10 24.57
C HIS A 693 57.58 59.75 25.92
N GLU A 694 58.87 59.87 26.24
CA GLU A 694 59.42 60.60 27.36
C GLU A 694 59.53 62.09 26.98
N ARG A 695 59.05 62.98 27.84
CA ARG A 695 59.41 64.40 27.83
C ARG A 695 59.62 64.82 29.28
N ASP A 696 60.88 65.00 29.64
CA ASP A 696 61.30 65.95 30.66
C ASP A 696 62.39 66.84 30.03
N THR A 697 62.17 68.15 30.18
CA THR A 697 63.00 69.32 29.77
C THR A 697 63.14 69.64 28.29
#